data_AF-A0A663LWT1-F1
#
_entry.id   AF-A0A663LWT1-F1
#
_cell.length_a   1.000
_cell.length_b   1.000
_cell.length_c   1.000
_cell.angle_alpha   90.00
_cell.angle_beta   90.00
_cell.angle_gamma   90.00
#
_symmetry.space_group_name_H-M   'P 1'
#
loop_
_entity.id
_entity.type
_entity.pdbx_description
1 polymer ?
#
loop_
_entity_poly.entity_id
_entity_poly.type
_entity_poly.pdbx_seq_one_letter_code
_entity_poly.pdbx_strand_id
1 'polypeptide(L)'
;RPFVEARAAAHGINMYQEIGFQKDSQGEYKSSQCIHMDCLRWVKRDSYLPVGSHNLKAAAKAKLGYDPVELDPEEMCRMATEEPQTLATYSVSDAVATYYMYMKYVHPFIFALCTIIPMEPDEVLRKGSGTLCEALLMVQAYHANIIFPNKQEQEFNKLTEDGHVLDLETYVGGHVEALESGVFRSDIPCRFKMNPAAFDFLVQHVEKTLQHAIEEEEGLLLDQVTNFQEVCDEIKVKLNSLKDVPNRIECPLIYHLDVGAMYPNIILTNRLQPSAIVDEATCAACDFNKPGANCQRRMTWQWRGEFMPASRSEYHRIQQQLESEKFPPLSPEGGPRAFHELSREEQAKYEKKRLADYCRKAYKKIHVTKVEERVTTICQRENSFYVDTVRAFRDRRYEFKGLHKVWKKKLSAAVETGDASEVKRCKNMEILYDSLQLAHKCILNSFYGYVMRKGARWYSMEMAGIVCFTGANIITQARELIEQIGRPLELDTDGIWCVLPNSFPENFVIKSTNSKKPKVTISYPGAMLNILVKEGFTNDQYQELQDPASLTYITRSENSIFFEVDGPYLAMILPASKEEGKKLKKRYAVFNEDGTLAELKGFEVKRRGELQLVKIFQSSVFEAFLKGSTLEEVYASVAKVADYWLDVLYSKVECFMRSTETSAIQ
;
A
#
# COMPACT_ATOMS: atom_id res chain seq x y z
N ARG A 1 21.29 16.92 23.13
CA ARG A 1 20.20 17.62 23.86
C ARG A 1 19.50 18.54 22.87
N PRO A 2 18.17 18.65 22.88
CA PRO A 2 17.46 19.57 21.99
C PRO A 2 17.93 21.01 22.16
N PHE A 3 18.04 21.72 21.03
CA PHE A 3 18.92 22.88 20.91
C PHE A 3 18.41 24.12 21.65
N VAL A 4 17.20 24.59 21.34
CA VAL A 4 16.65 25.85 21.87
C VAL A 4 16.52 25.85 23.39
N GLU A 5 15.92 24.80 23.97
CA GLU A 5 15.79 24.67 25.43
C GLU A 5 17.16 24.63 26.14
N ALA A 6 18.13 23.89 25.59
CA ALA A 6 19.46 23.82 26.18
C ALA A 6 20.20 25.16 26.12
N ARG A 7 20.02 25.92 25.03
CA ARG A 7 20.55 27.28 24.91
C ARG A 7 19.86 28.24 25.87
N ALA A 8 18.53 28.20 25.96
CA ALA A 8 17.76 29.01 26.91
C ALA A 8 18.24 28.77 28.36
N ALA A 9 18.35 27.51 28.77
CA ALA A 9 18.84 27.14 30.10
C ALA A 9 20.28 27.64 30.36
N ALA A 10 21.17 27.57 29.36
CA ALA A 10 22.53 28.11 29.48
C ALA A 10 22.57 29.64 29.68
N HIS A 11 21.53 30.36 29.23
CA HIS A 11 21.36 31.79 29.43
C HIS A 11 20.43 32.13 30.61
N GLY A 12 20.08 31.16 31.47
CA GLY A 12 19.21 31.37 32.63
C GLY A 12 17.73 31.57 32.30
N ILE A 13 17.31 31.25 31.07
CA ILE A 13 15.94 31.40 30.58
C ILE A 13 15.20 30.06 30.68
N ASN A 14 14.02 30.07 31.30
CA ASN A 14 13.17 28.89 31.37
C ASN A 14 12.13 28.88 30.24
N MET A 15 12.38 28.08 29.20
CA MET A 15 11.52 28.01 28.01
C MET A 15 10.04 27.68 28.32
N TYR A 16 9.78 26.87 29.35
CA TYR A 16 8.40 26.54 29.74
C TYR A 16 7.67 27.75 30.33
N GLN A 17 8.34 28.55 31.14
CA GLN A 17 7.75 29.77 31.71
C GLN A 17 7.52 30.85 30.65
N GLU A 18 8.44 30.96 29.68
CA GLU A 18 8.36 31.99 28.63
C GLU A 18 7.30 31.68 27.57
N ILE A 19 7.22 30.43 27.09
CA ILE A 19 6.38 30.07 25.92
C ILE A 19 5.52 28.80 26.12
N GLY A 20 5.53 28.20 27.31
CA GLY A 20 4.67 27.05 27.64
C GLY A 20 5.09 25.71 27.02
N PHE A 21 6.25 25.63 26.38
CA PHE A 21 6.75 24.38 25.78
C PHE A 21 7.62 23.58 26.74
N GLN A 22 7.33 22.28 26.86
CA GLN A 22 8.14 21.32 27.60
C GLN A 22 8.13 19.95 26.93
N LYS A 23 9.05 19.08 27.32
CA LYS A 23 9.08 17.69 26.85
C LYS A 23 8.07 16.84 27.58
N ASP A 24 7.42 15.95 26.84
CA ASP A 24 6.71 14.83 27.40
C ASP A 24 7.65 13.66 27.75
N SER A 25 7.06 12.54 28.22
CA SER A 25 7.79 11.32 28.55
C SER A 25 8.44 10.63 27.35
N GLN A 26 8.06 10.99 26.12
CA GLN A 26 8.64 10.49 24.88
C GLN A 26 9.73 11.44 24.33
N GLY A 27 10.02 12.53 25.05
CA GLY A 27 11.01 13.53 24.66
C GLY A 27 10.53 14.49 23.57
N GLU A 28 9.22 14.53 23.30
CA GLU A 28 8.60 15.39 22.30
C GLU A 28 8.13 16.70 22.94
N TYR A 29 8.35 17.83 22.26
CA TYR A 29 7.91 19.13 22.76
C TYR A 29 6.43 19.36 22.48
N LYS A 30 5.72 19.75 23.54
CA LYS A 30 4.28 20.06 23.53
C LYS A 30 4.00 21.31 24.37
N SER A 31 2.87 21.95 24.08
CA SER A 31 2.34 23.10 24.81
C SER A 31 0.82 22.96 24.93
N SER A 32 0.23 23.53 25.98
CA SER A 32 -1.22 23.57 26.17
C SER A 32 -1.91 24.65 25.33
N GLN A 33 -1.18 25.70 24.94
CA GLN A 33 -1.73 26.87 24.25
C GLN A 33 -1.49 26.83 22.73
N CYS A 34 -0.49 26.09 22.28
CA CYS A 34 -0.08 26.03 20.87
C CYS A 34 0.26 24.59 20.46
N ILE A 35 -0.26 24.17 19.32
CA ILE A 35 -0.03 22.82 18.79
C ILE A 35 1.31 22.78 18.06
N HIS A 36 2.16 21.82 18.43
CA HIS A 36 3.43 21.62 17.77
C HIS A 36 3.28 20.69 16.55
N MET A 37 3.16 21.30 15.37
CA MET A 37 2.99 20.58 14.10
C MET A 37 4.34 20.24 13.45
N ASP A 38 4.97 19.15 13.92
CA ASP A 38 6.20 18.62 13.30
C ASP A 38 5.91 17.97 11.94
N CYS A 39 6.13 18.73 10.86
CA CYS A 39 5.94 18.28 9.47
C CYS A 39 6.69 16.97 9.16
N LEU A 40 7.81 16.67 9.84
CA LEU A 40 8.56 15.44 9.60
C LEU A 40 7.74 14.18 9.96
N ARG A 41 6.83 14.29 10.94
CA ARG A 41 5.93 13.18 11.31
C ARG A 41 4.97 12.84 10.18
N TRP A 42 4.37 13.87 9.58
CA TRP A 42 3.54 13.71 8.39
C TRP A 42 4.34 13.20 7.20
N VAL A 43 5.55 13.74 6.96
CA VAL A 43 6.43 13.27 5.87
C VAL A 43 6.73 11.77 6.00
N LYS A 44 7.02 11.29 7.20
CA LYS A 44 7.31 9.88 7.44
C LYS A 44 6.10 8.96 7.30
N ARG A 45 4.93 9.42 7.77
CA ARG A 45 3.73 8.56 7.89
C ARG A 45 2.79 8.64 6.69
N ASP A 46 2.52 9.85 6.20
CA ASP A 46 1.37 10.12 5.32
C ASP A 46 1.76 10.66 3.93
N SER A 47 3.02 11.05 3.72
CA SER A 47 3.43 11.65 2.44
C SER A 47 3.54 10.66 1.27
N TYR A 48 3.59 9.34 1.56
CA TYR A 48 3.93 8.26 0.63
C TYR A 48 5.30 8.44 -0.07
N LEU A 49 6.15 9.33 0.44
CA LEU A 49 7.52 9.46 -0.05
C LEU A 49 8.37 8.30 0.46
N PRO A 50 9.30 7.79 -0.37
CA PRO A 50 10.23 6.78 0.09
C PRO A 50 11.14 7.35 1.18
N VAL A 51 11.67 6.49 2.04
CA VAL A 51 12.52 6.90 3.18
C VAL A 51 13.73 7.74 2.75
N GLY A 52 14.23 7.55 1.53
CA GLY A 52 15.31 8.36 0.94
C GLY A 52 14.95 9.83 0.73
N SER A 53 13.65 10.14 0.61
CA SER A 53 13.12 11.46 0.31
C SER A 53 12.45 12.13 1.51
N HIS A 54 12.73 11.67 2.74
CA HIS A 54 12.16 12.25 3.97
C HIS A 54 12.91 13.50 4.47
N ASN A 55 14.03 13.88 3.84
CA ASN A 55 14.69 15.14 4.14
C ASN A 55 13.89 16.33 3.57
N LEU A 56 14.08 17.53 4.13
CA LEU A 56 13.31 18.71 3.77
C LEU A 56 13.42 19.05 2.28
N LYS A 57 14.63 18.99 1.72
CA LYS A 57 14.90 19.30 0.31
C LYS A 57 14.11 18.39 -0.63
N ALA A 58 14.28 17.07 -0.49
CA ALA A 58 13.61 16.09 -1.32
C ALA A 58 12.09 16.11 -1.14
N ALA A 59 11.61 16.32 0.10
CA ALA A 59 10.19 16.45 0.37
C ALA A 59 9.61 17.71 -0.27
N ALA A 60 10.28 18.86 -0.16
CA ALA A 60 9.89 20.11 -0.79
C ALA A 60 9.90 20.01 -2.33
N LYS A 61 10.93 19.39 -2.91
CA LYS A 61 10.97 19.14 -4.37
C LYS A 61 9.81 18.28 -4.83
N ALA A 62 9.53 17.18 -4.12
CA ALA A 62 8.48 16.25 -4.51
C ALA A 62 7.06 16.77 -4.25
N LYS A 63 6.84 17.59 -3.21
CA LYS A 63 5.50 18.08 -2.83
C LYS A 63 5.25 19.51 -3.25
N LEU A 64 6.22 20.41 -3.09
CA LEU A 64 6.05 21.83 -3.40
C LEU A 64 6.45 22.18 -4.84
N GLY A 65 7.19 21.30 -5.54
CA GLY A 65 7.51 21.45 -6.97
C GLY A 65 8.61 22.48 -7.27
N TYR A 66 9.47 22.80 -6.31
CA TYR A 66 10.65 23.66 -6.50
C TYR A 66 11.88 23.07 -5.79
N ASP A 67 13.08 23.49 -6.17
CA ASP A 67 14.33 23.05 -5.55
C ASP A 67 14.78 24.07 -4.49
N PRO A 68 14.74 23.74 -3.18
CA PRO A 68 15.24 24.63 -2.14
C PRO A 68 16.75 24.83 -2.22
N VAL A 69 17.22 25.94 -1.63
CA VAL A 69 18.66 26.19 -1.45
C VAL A 69 19.26 25.07 -0.58
N GLU A 70 20.40 24.53 -1.00
CA GLU A 70 21.14 23.50 -0.27
C GLU A 70 22.53 24.03 0.06
N LEU A 71 22.97 23.80 1.29
CA LEU A 71 24.32 24.08 1.77
C LEU A 71 24.87 22.85 2.47
N ASP A 72 26.18 22.62 2.37
CA ASP A 72 26.85 21.59 3.15
C ASP A 72 26.88 22.01 4.63
N PRO A 73 26.36 21.19 5.56
CA PRO A 73 26.42 21.48 7.00
C PRO A 73 27.81 21.82 7.52
N GLU A 74 28.87 21.24 6.95
CA GLU A 74 30.25 21.49 7.38
C GLU A 74 30.75 22.89 7.01
N GLU A 75 30.15 23.53 5.99
CA GLU A 75 30.50 24.89 5.59
C GLU A 75 29.76 25.96 6.39
N MET A 76 28.64 25.63 7.02
CA MET A 76 27.76 26.61 7.68
C MET A 76 28.48 27.49 8.70
N CYS A 77 29.39 26.92 9.51
CA CYS A 77 30.14 27.68 10.52
C CYS A 77 31.13 28.67 9.89
N ARG A 78 31.78 28.28 8.80
CA ARG A 78 32.69 29.14 8.04
C ARG A 78 31.91 30.27 7.35
N MET A 79 30.83 29.91 6.66
CA MET A 79 29.94 30.84 5.96
C MET A 79 29.29 31.85 6.90
N ALA A 80 29.09 31.53 8.18
CA ALA A 80 28.57 32.50 9.14
C ALA A 80 29.47 33.75 9.27
N THR A 81 30.78 33.61 9.05
CA THR A 81 31.75 34.72 9.07
C THR A 81 32.03 35.26 7.67
N GLU A 82 32.24 34.36 6.70
CA GLU A 82 32.69 34.71 5.35
C GLU A 82 31.54 35.13 4.42
N GLU A 83 30.38 34.47 4.51
CA GLU A 83 29.24 34.61 3.59
C GLU A 83 27.88 34.63 4.31
N PRO A 84 27.65 35.56 5.26
CA PRO A 84 26.46 35.54 6.10
C PRO A 84 25.15 35.70 5.31
N GLN A 85 25.18 36.40 4.17
CA GLN A 85 24.01 36.58 3.31
C GLN A 85 23.56 35.26 2.66
N THR A 86 24.51 34.43 2.24
CA THR A 86 24.23 33.10 1.65
C THR A 86 23.63 32.18 2.72
N LEU A 87 24.22 32.15 3.92
CA LEU A 87 23.70 31.37 5.04
C LEU A 87 22.30 31.83 5.49
N ALA A 88 22.06 33.15 5.54
CA ALA A 88 20.74 33.70 5.85
C ALA A 88 19.69 33.31 4.80
N THR A 89 20.05 33.34 3.51
CA THR A 89 19.18 32.92 2.41
C THR A 89 18.79 31.45 2.54
N TYR A 90 19.74 30.58 2.87
CA TYR A 90 19.48 29.17 3.17
C TYR A 90 18.52 29.00 4.36
N SER A 91 18.76 29.72 5.46
CA SER A 91 17.89 29.66 6.64
C SER A 91 16.44 30.09 6.32
N VAL A 92 16.26 31.14 5.53
CA VAL A 92 14.92 31.59 5.08
C VAL A 92 14.29 30.57 4.13
N SER A 93 15.07 29.97 3.22
CA SER A 93 14.60 28.92 2.32
C SER A 93 13.99 27.74 3.09
N ASP A 94 14.64 27.26 4.15
CA ASP A 94 14.14 26.17 4.99
C ASP A 94 12.86 26.54 5.73
N ALA A 95 12.77 27.78 6.24
CA ALA A 95 11.57 28.28 6.90
C ALA A 95 10.37 28.39 5.93
N VAL A 96 10.61 28.90 4.72
CA VAL A 96 9.61 29.01 3.64
C VAL A 96 9.13 27.63 3.20
N ALA A 97 10.06 26.69 2.97
CA ALA A 97 9.74 25.30 2.63
C ALA A 97 8.86 24.66 3.70
N THR A 98 9.24 24.81 4.98
CA THR A 98 8.51 24.25 6.11
C THR A 98 7.11 24.86 6.25
N TYR A 99 6.99 26.18 6.13
CA TYR A 99 5.70 26.87 6.20
C TYR A 99 4.73 26.43 5.10
N TYR A 100 5.19 26.38 3.84
CA TYR A 100 4.31 25.96 2.75
C TYR A 100 4.02 24.46 2.76
N MET A 101 4.95 23.62 3.23
CA MET A 101 4.68 22.21 3.48
C MET A 101 3.55 22.05 4.50
N TYR A 102 3.63 22.80 5.60
CA TYR A 102 2.59 22.81 6.62
C TYR A 102 1.25 23.27 6.04
N MET A 103 1.19 24.47 5.46
CA MET A 103 -0.06 25.09 5.03
C MET A 103 -0.75 24.33 3.88
N LYS A 104 0.01 23.76 2.95
CA LYS A 104 -0.56 23.07 1.78
C LYS A 104 -0.93 21.62 2.06
N TYR A 105 -0.16 20.92 2.90
CA TYR A 105 -0.32 19.48 3.08
C TYR A 105 -0.70 19.10 4.52
N VAL A 106 0.10 19.48 5.50
CA VAL A 106 -0.07 18.99 6.87
C VAL A 106 -1.32 19.56 7.54
N HIS A 107 -1.52 20.87 7.44
CA HIS A 107 -2.64 21.57 8.06
C HIS A 107 -4.01 21.02 7.61
N PRO A 108 -4.38 21.07 6.31
CA PRO A 108 -5.69 20.58 5.88
C PRO A 108 -5.87 19.08 6.18
N PHE A 109 -4.81 18.28 6.05
CA PHE A 109 -4.87 16.84 6.28
C PHE A 109 -5.10 16.47 7.76
N ILE A 110 -4.32 17.03 8.68
CA ILE A 110 -4.41 16.70 10.11
C ILE A 110 -5.72 17.21 10.70
N PHE A 111 -6.11 18.45 10.38
CA PHE A 111 -7.38 18.99 10.88
C PHE A 111 -8.59 18.27 10.26
N ALA A 112 -8.52 17.83 9.00
CA ALA A 112 -9.53 16.95 8.42
C ALA A 112 -9.66 15.63 9.20
N LEU A 113 -8.55 14.98 9.55
CA LEU A 113 -8.58 13.76 10.37
C LEU A 113 -9.17 14.02 11.77
N CYS A 114 -8.91 15.18 12.38
CA CYS A 114 -9.47 15.55 13.68
C CYS A 114 -11.00 15.72 13.66
N THR A 115 -11.61 15.92 12.48
CA THR A 115 -13.08 15.96 12.39
C THR A 115 -13.74 14.59 12.57
N ILE A 116 -12.94 13.51 12.52
CA ILE A 116 -13.42 12.12 12.52
C ILE A 116 -12.79 11.33 13.67
N ILE A 117 -11.51 11.56 13.95
CA ILE A 117 -10.77 10.88 15.01
C ILE A 117 -10.92 11.68 16.31
N PRO A 118 -11.34 11.06 17.43
CA PRO A 118 -11.55 11.73 18.71
C PRO A 118 -10.21 11.98 19.44
N MET A 119 -9.28 12.67 18.79
CA MET A 119 -7.94 12.96 19.31
C MET A 119 -7.53 14.39 18.96
N GLU A 120 -6.65 14.96 19.78
CA GLU A 120 -6.07 16.28 19.50
C GLU A 120 -5.16 16.23 18.27
N PRO A 121 -4.98 17.36 17.55
CA PRO A 121 -4.18 17.38 16.32
C PRO A 121 -2.72 16.93 16.51
N ASP A 122 -2.16 17.19 17.69
CA ASP A 122 -0.81 16.75 18.07
C ASP A 122 -0.68 15.22 18.06
N GLU A 123 -1.66 14.52 18.64
CA GLU A 123 -1.74 13.06 18.66
C GLU A 123 -2.09 12.49 17.29
N VAL A 124 -3.04 13.10 16.58
CA VAL A 124 -3.40 12.70 15.21
C VAL A 124 -2.19 12.76 14.28
N LEU A 125 -1.25 13.70 14.47
CA LEU A 125 -0.01 13.79 13.70
C LEU A 125 1.03 12.73 14.10
N ARG A 126 1.09 12.32 15.37
CA ARG A 126 2.18 11.51 15.93
C ARG A 126 1.89 10.03 16.08
N LYS A 127 0.65 9.66 16.43
CA LYS A 127 0.29 8.26 16.68
C LYS A 127 0.33 7.46 15.37
N GLY A 128 0.59 6.16 15.45
CA GLY A 128 0.52 5.29 14.28
C GLY A 128 -0.92 5.19 13.74
N SER A 129 -1.08 5.00 12.43
CA SER A 129 -2.41 4.92 11.80
C SER A 129 -3.31 3.83 12.38
N GLY A 130 -2.75 2.70 12.83
CA GLY A 130 -3.49 1.66 13.55
C GLY A 130 -4.06 2.12 14.91
N THR A 131 -3.45 3.12 15.57
CA THR A 131 -4.02 3.71 16.80
C THR A 131 -5.16 4.66 16.47
N LEU A 132 -5.05 5.42 15.37
CA LEU A 132 -6.15 6.25 14.88
C LEU A 132 -7.36 5.37 14.50
N CYS A 133 -7.10 4.25 13.84
CA CYS A 133 -8.10 3.23 13.52
C CYS A 133 -8.77 2.65 14.78
N GLU A 134 -7.99 2.32 15.82
CA GLU A 134 -8.51 1.83 17.10
C GLU A 134 -9.45 2.84 17.76
N ALA A 135 -9.05 4.11 17.83
CA ALA A 135 -9.85 5.17 18.44
C ALA A 135 -11.18 5.39 17.72
N LEU A 136 -11.15 5.35 16.39
CA LEU A 136 -12.35 5.40 15.56
C LEU A 136 -13.28 4.21 15.84
N LEU A 137 -12.75 2.99 15.83
CA LEU A 137 -13.53 1.78 16.10
C LEU A 137 -14.13 1.80 17.52
N MET A 138 -13.44 2.39 18.50
CA MET A 138 -13.98 2.60 19.85
C MET A 138 -15.19 3.53 19.86
N VAL A 139 -15.19 4.61 19.06
CA VAL A 139 -16.36 5.49 18.92
C VAL A 139 -17.54 4.72 18.31
N GLN A 140 -17.29 3.95 17.25
CA GLN A 140 -18.35 3.20 16.57
C GLN A 140 -18.90 2.07 17.45
N ALA A 141 -18.04 1.35 18.17
CA ALA A 141 -18.44 0.35 19.16
C ALA A 141 -19.25 0.99 20.31
N TYR A 142 -18.87 2.18 20.78
CA TYR A 142 -19.62 2.90 21.81
C TYR A 142 -21.03 3.26 21.33
N HIS A 143 -21.17 3.79 20.11
CA HIS A 143 -22.48 4.09 19.52
C HIS A 143 -23.34 2.84 19.29
N ALA A 144 -22.71 1.71 18.98
CA ALA A 144 -23.36 0.41 18.87
C ALA A 144 -23.63 -0.28 20.22
N ASN A 145 -23.26 0.36 21.35
CA ASN A 145 -23.34 -0.19 22.70
C ASN A 145 -22.61 -1.54 22.87
N ILE A 146 -21.43 -1.66 22.26
CA ILE A 146 -20.57 -2.84 22.30
C ILE A 146 -19.43 -2.61 23.28
N ILE A 147 -19.22 -3.58 24.19
CA ILE A 147 -18.12 -3.54 25.16
C ILE A 147 -16.79 -3.66 24.43
N PHE A 148 -15.84 -2.79 24.78
CA PHE A 148 -14.50 -2.84 24.22
C PHE A 148 -13.74 -4.06 24.77
N PRO A 149 -13.18 -4.91 23.91
CA PRO A 149 -12.26 -5.95 24.37
C PRO A 149 -11.03 -5.33 25.04
N ASN A 150 -10.43 -6.07 25.96
CA ASN A 150 -9.09 -5.74 26.46
C ASN A 150 -8.07 -5.80 25.32
N LYS A 151 -6.95 -5.10 25.50
CA LYS A 151 -5.87 -5.16 24.51
C LYS A 151 -5.31 -6.58 24.46
N GLN A 152 -5.03 -7.06 23.25
CA GLN A 152 -4.39 -8.34 23.04
C GLN A 152 -3.05 -8.40 23.78
N GLU A 153 -2.89 -9.39 24.64
CA GLU A 153 -1.63 -9.67 25.32
C GLU A 153 -0.78 -10.63 24.49
N GLN A 154 0.54 -10.47 24.55
CA GLN A 154 1.45 -11.36 23.85
C GLN A 154 1.58 -12.67 24.63
N GLU A 155 1.31 -13.79 23.96
CA GLU A 155 1.63 -15.12 24.47
C GLU A 155 3.11 -15.41 24.25
N PHE A 156 3.85 -15.65 25.33
CA PHE A 156 5.28 -15.95 25.26
C PHE A 156 5.54 -17.44 25.08
N ASN A 157 6.47 -17.79 24.20
CA ASN A 157 6.90 -19.17 23.94
C ASN A 157 5.74 -20.15 23.69
N LYS A 158 4.70 -19.68 22.98
CA LYS A 158 3.55 -20.48 22.56
C LYS A 158 4.01 -21.79 21.91
N LEU A 159 3.38 -22.90 22.28
CA LEU A 159 3.65 -24.19 21.67
C LEU A 159 2.69 -24.43 20.49
N THR A 160 3.19 -25.05 19.43
CA THR A 160 2.35 -25.66 18.40
C THR A 160 1.60 -26.88 18.98
N GLU A 161 0.57 -27.35 18.27
CA GLU A 161 -0.18 -28.54 18.67
C GLU A 161 0.70 -29.80 18.80
N ASP A 162 1.74 -29.92 17.97
CA ASP A 162 2.75 -30.97 18.00
C ASP A 162 3.90 -30.73 19.01
N GLY A 163 3.84 -29.62 19.78
CA GLY A 163 4.68 -29.39 20.95
C GLY A 163 6.02 -28.70 20.68
N HIS A 164 6.14 -27.95 19.58
CA HIS A 164 7.31 -27.13 19.26
C HIS A 164 7.11 -25.68 19.68
N VAL A 165 8.18 -25.01 20.12
CA VAL A 165 8.11 -23.59 20.50
C VAL A 165 8.04 -22.71 19.25
N LEU A 166 6.95 -21.95 19.11
CA LEU A 166 6.77 -20.95 18.07
C LEU A 166 7.69 -19.75 18.31
N ASP A 167 8.46 -19.41 17.28
CA ASP A 167 9.21 -18.17 17.24
C ASP A 167 8.37 -17.04 16.65
N LEU A 168 7.81 -17.31 15.47
CA LEU A 168 6.95 -16.40 14.72
C LEU A 168 5.69 -17.14 14.28
N GLU A 169 4.54 -16.51 14.48
CA GLU A 169 3.25 -16.97 13.98
C GLU A 169 2.64 -15.87 13.11
N THR A 170 2.32 -16.20 11.86
CA THR A 170 1.75 -15.25 10.89
C THR A 170 0.95 -16.01 9.84
N TYR A 171 0.45 -15.31 8.83
CA TYR A 171 -0.17 -15.87 7.63
C TYR A 171 0.72 -15.59 6.39
N VAL A 172 0.42 -16.26 5.28
CA VAL A 172 1.03 -15.95 3.98
C VAL A 172 0.45 -14.62 3.47
N GLY A 173 1.32 -13.62 3.32
CA GLY A 173 0.93 -12.27 2.90
C GLY A 173 0.65 -12.14 1.40
N GLY A 174 0.66 -10.89 0.91
CA GLY A 174 0.40 -10.57 -0.49
C GLY A 174 1.24 -11.37 -1.48
N HIS A 175 0.60 -11.81 -2.56
CA HIS A 175 1.24 -12.56 -3.64
C HIS A 175 1.98 -11.60 -4.57
N VAL A 176 3.22 -11.94 -4.91
CA VAL A 176 4.10 -11.09 -5.74
C VAL A 176 4.90 -12.00 -6.65
N GLU A 177 4.86 -11.73 -7.94
CA GLU A 177 5.56 -12.52 -8.95
C GLU A 177 6.20 -11.62 -10.01
N ALA A 178 7.43 -11.94 -10.37
CA ALA A 178 8.09 -11.34 -11.51
C ALA A 178 8.07 -12.38 -12.64
N LEU A 179 7.38 -12.08 -13.73
CA LEU A 179 7.08 -13.04 -14.79
C LEU A 179 7.95 -12.80 -16.01
N GLU A 180 8.25 -11.53 -16.33
CA GLU A 180 9.14 -11.18 -17.43
C GLU A 180 10.11 -10.07 -17.03
N SER A 181 11.22 -9.97 -17.76
CA SER A 181 12.22 -8.90 -17.62
C SER A 181 12.61 -8.39 -18.99
N GLY A 182 12.90 -7.10 -19.10
CA GLY A 182 13.27 -6.47 -20.37
C GLY A 182 12.64 -5.09 -20.55
N VAL A 183 12.65 -4.63 -21.79
CA VAL A 183 12.09 -3.34 -22.21
C VAL A 183 10.86 -3.63 -23.05
N PHE A 184 9.72 -3.10 -22.63
CA PHE A 184 8.46 -3.15 -23.35
C PHE A 184 8.08 -1.72 -23.71
N ARG A 185 7.81 -1.46 -24.99
CA ARG A 185 7.42 -0.14 -25.49
C ARG A 185 6.26 -0.26 -26.45
N SER A 186 5.34 0.69 -26.42
CA SER A 186 4.16 0.71 -27.29
C SER A 186 4.48 0.90 -28.77
N ASP A 187 5.70 1.31 -29.11
CA ASP A 187 6.19 1.47 -30.48
C ASP A 187 7.12 0.33 -30.96
N ILE A 188 7.42 -0.66 -30.11
CA ILE A 188 8.30 -1.79 -30.45
C ILE A 188 7.48 -3.09 -30.48
N PRO A 189 7.41 -3.79 -31.64
CA PRO A 189 6.63 -5.02 -31.75
C PRO A 189 7.05 -6.12 -30.77
N CYS A 190 6.06 -6.75 -30.16
CA CYS A 190 6.20 -7.90 -29.28
C CYS A 190 5.60 -9.14 -29.95
N ARG A 191 6.20 -10.31 -29.67
CA ARG A 191 5.60 -11.58 -30.06
C ARG A 191 4.55 -11.99 -29.03
N PHE A 192 3.36 -12.34 -29.52
CA PHE A 192 2.26 -12.89 -28.73
C PHE A 192 1.98 -14.33 -29.18
N LYS A 193 1.78 -15.21 -28.19
CA LYS A 193 1.31 -16.58 -28.37
C LYS A 193 0.12 -16.77 -27.45
N MET A 194 -1.07 -16.60 -28.01
CA MET A 194 -2.31 -16.59 -27.25
C MET A 194 -3.06 -17.92 -27.40
N ASN A 195 -4.00 -18.19 -26.50
CA ASN A 195 -4.83 -19.38 -26.50
C ASN A 195 -6.19 -19.10 -27.19
N PRO A 196 -6.49 -19.71 -28.36
CA PRO A 196 -7.78 -19.53 -29.03
C PRO A 196 -8.99 -19.86 -28.14
N ALA A 197 -8.88 -20.86 -27.25
CA ALA A 197 -9.97 -21.25 -26.37
C ALA A 197 -10.34 -20.15 -25.36
N ALA A 198 -9.38 -19.33 -24.93
CA ALA A 198 -9.65 -18.18 -24.07
C ALA A 198 -10.45 -17.10 -24.81
N PHE A 199 -10.15 -16.87 -26.09
CA PHE A 199 -10.94 -15.95 -26.90
C PHE A 199 -12.34 -16.48 -27.19
N ASP A 200 -12.51 -17.79 -27.41
CA ASP A 200 -13.84 -18.40 -27.51
C ASP A 200 -14.68 -18.16 -26.26
N PHE A 201 -14.06 -18.34 -25.09
CA PHE A 201 -14.68 -18.01 -23.81
C PHE A 201 -15.08 -16.53 -23.76
N LEU A 202 -14.15 -15.60 -24.07
CA LEU A 202 -14.45 -14.16 -24.04
C LEU A 202 -15.57 -13.77 -25.03
N VAL A 203 -15.54 -14.30 -26.26
CA VAL A 203 -16.56 -14.03 -27.30
C VAL A 203 -17.95 -14.46 -26.84
N GLN A 204 -18.07 -15.60 -26.16
CA GLN A 204 -19.34 -16.10 -25.62
C GLN A 204 -19.86 -15.26 -24.45
N HIS A 205 -18.97 -14.55 -23.75
CA HIS A 205 -19.30 -13.78 -22.55
C HIS A 205 -19.46 -12.27 -22.81
N VAL A 206 -19.17 -11.76 -24.01
CA VAL A 206 -19.20 -10.31 -24.32
C VAL A 206 -20.47 -9.62 -23.85
N GLU A 207 -21.65 -10.17 -24.18
CA GLU A 207 -22.93 -9.58 -23.76
C GLU A 207 -23.07 -9.52 -22.24
N LYS A 208 -22.71 -10.60 -21.55
CA LYS A 208 -22.80 -10.69 -20.09
C LYS A 208 -21.82 -9.72 -19.42
N THR A 209 -20.59 -9.63 -19.95
CA THR A 209 -19.55 -8.71 -19.52
C THR A 209 -20.02 -7.26 -19.64
N LEU A 210 -20.55 -6.88 -20.80
CA LEU A 210 -21.03 -5.52 -21.02
C LEU A 210 -22.30 -5.20 -20.23
N GLN A 211 -23.22 -6.15 -20.10
CA GLN A 211 -24.40 -5.97 -19.26
C GLN A 211 -23.99 -5.69 -17.81
N HIS A 212 -23.06 -6.48 -17.26
CA HIS A 212 -22.54 -6.26 -15.90
C HIS A 212 -21.86 -4.89 -15.76
N ALA A 213 -21.00 -4.51 -16.71
CA ALA A 213 -20.34 -3.20 -16.68
C ALA A 213 -21.32 -2.03 -16.78
N ILE A 214 -22.40 -2.15 -17.56
CA ILE A 214 -23.43 -1.11 -17.71
C ILE A 214 -24.31 -1.03 -16.45
N GLU A 215 -24.82 -2.15 -15.98
CA GLU A 215 -25.83 -2.21 -14.92
C GLU A 215 -25.22 -2.09 -13.52
N GLU A 216 -24.14 -2.82 -13.22
CA GLU A 216 -23.54 -2.87 -11.88
C GLU A 216 -22.43 -1.84 -11.67
N GLU A 217 -21.49 -1.71 -12.62
CA GLU A 217 -20.36 -0.77 -12.46
C GLU A 217 -20.80 0.68 -12.72
N GLU A 218 -21.63 0.89 -13.73
CA GLU A 218 -22.06 2.22 -14.16
C GLU A 218 -23.47 2.60 -13.67
N GLY A 219 -24.25 1.67 -13.13
CA GLY A 219 -25.58 1.96 -12.58
C GLY A 219 -26.58 2.48 -13.63
N LEU A 220 -26.40 2.06 -14.89
CA LEU A 220 -27.32 2.37 -16.00
C LEU A 220 -28.21 1.17 -16.29
N LEU A 221 -29.51 1.41 -16.49
CA LEU A 221 -30.40 0.35 -16.92
C LEU A 221 -30.16 0.04 -18.40
N LEU A 222 -30.13 -1.24 -18.76
CA LEU A 222 -29.81 -1.69 -20.12
C LEU A 222 -30.82 -1.17 -21.16
N ASP A 223 -32.09 -1.01 -20.77
CA ASP A 223 -33.17 -0.44 -21.58
C ASP A 223 -32.93 1.04 -22.00
N GLN A 224 -32.08 1.76 -21.26
CA GLN A 224 -31.70 3.14 -21.59
C GLN A 224 -30.57 3.21 -22.61
N VAL A 225 -29.91 2.09 -22.94
CA VAL A 225 -28.75 2.03 -23.82
C VAL A 225 -29.18 1.83 -25.28
N THR A 226 -28.68 2.68 -26.18
CA THR A 226 -29.13 2.71 -27.58
C THR A 226 -28.25 1.91 -28.55
N ASN A 227 -27.00 1.62 -28.16
CA ASN A 227 -26.00 1.01 -29.05
C ASN A 227 -25.37 -0.28 -28.45
N PHE A 228 -26.10 -0.98 -27.59
CA PHE A 228 -25.58 -2.17 -26.91
C PHE A 228 -25.07 -3.23 -27.89
N GLN A 229 -25.93 -3.66 -28.83
CA GLN A 229 -25.58 -4.71 -29.78
C GLN A 229 -24.43 -4.31 -30.72
N GLU A 230 -24.40 -3.05 -31.17
CA GLU A 230 -23.32 -2.50 -32.02
C GLU A 230 -21.96 -2.66 -31.34
N VAL A 231 -21.88 -2.33 -30.04
CA VAL A 231 -20.63 -2.42 -29.27
C VAL A 231 -20.26 -3.88 -29.00
N CYS A 232 -21.23 -4.74 -28.68
CA CYS A 232 -21.00 -6.18 -28.55
C CYS A 232 -20.39 -6.77 -29.82
N ASP A 233 -20.96 -6.44 -30.99
CA ASP A 233 -20.50 -6.95 -32.28
C ASP A 233 -19.09 -6.42 -32.61
N GLU A 234 -18.80 -5.15 -32.32
CA GLU A 234 -17.46 -4.58 -32.52
C GLU A 234 -16.39 -5.31 -31.68
N ILE A 235 -16.68 -5.59 -30.40
CA ILE A 235 -15.79 -6.36 -29.52
C ILE A 235 -15.58 -7.77 -30.06
N LYS A 236 -16.68 -8.45 -30.44
CA LYS A 236 -16.61 -9.81 -30.99
C LYS A 236 -15.78 -9.89 -32.25
N VAL A 237 -15.86 -8.89 -33.14
CA VAL A 237 -15.02 -8.83 -34.34
C VAL A 237 -13.53 -8.77 -33.97
N LYS A 238 -13.15 -7.90 -33.01
CA LYS A 238 -11.75 -7.79 -32.54
C LYS A 238 -11.28 -9.09 -31.89
N LEU A 239 -12.08 -9.70 -31.01
CA LEU A 239 -11.76 -10.96 -30.35
C LEU A 239 -11.64 -12.14 -31.33
N ASN A 240 -12.53 -12.24 -32.32
CA ASN A 240 -12.44 -13.29 -33.35
C ASN A 240 -11.19 -13.11 -34.22
N SER A 241 -10.81 -11.88 -34.56
CA SER A 241 -9.55 -11.62 -35.25
C SER A 241 -8.34 -12.12 -34.44
N LEU A 242 -8.34 -11.91 -33.12
CA LEU A 242 -7.31 -12.40 -32.19
C LEU A 242 -7.27 -13.93 -32.12
N LYS A 243 -8.44 -14.55 -32.08
CA LYS A 243 -8.61 -16.01 -32.08
C LYS A 243 -8.10 -16.66 -33.36
N ASP A 244 -8.42 -16.09 -34.53
CA ASP A 244 -8.09 -16.68 -35.83
C ASP A 244 -6.58 -16.66 -36.12
N VAL A 245 -5.87 -15.65 -35.60
CA VAL A 245 -4.41 -15.52 -35.72
C VAL A 245 -3.78 -15.36 -34.32
N PRO A 246 -3.72 -16.43 -33.51
CA PRO A 246 -3.33 -16.35 -32.10
C PRO A 246 -1.82 -16.16 -31.89
N ASN A 247 -1.02 -16.47 -32.91
CA ASN A 247 0.41 -16.21 -32.95
C ASN A 247 0.66 -14.99 -33.83
N ARG A 248 1.07 -13.87 -33.24
CA ARG A 248 1.27 -12.62 -33.97
C ARG A 248 2.42 -11.80 -33.43
N ILE A 249 2.87 -10.86 -34.25
CA ILE A 249 3.87 -9.87 -33.88
C ILE A 249 3.24 -8.51 -34.16
N GLU A 250 3.00 -7.73 -33.12
CA GLU A 250 2.46 -6.38 -33.22
C GLU A 250 2.92 -5.56 -32.01
N CYS A 251 2.72 -4.24 -32.07
CA CYS A 251 3.01 -3.36 -30.94
C CYS A 251 2.13 -3.73 -29.72
N PRO A 252 2.65 -3.63 -28.50
CA PRO A 252 1.89 -3.92 -27.28
C PRO A 252 1.15 -2.69 -26.75
N LEU A 253 0.03 -2.93 -26.08
CA LEU A 253 -0.60 -2.03 -25.13
C LEU A 253 -0.12 -2.37 -23.73
N ILE A 254 0.53 -1.44 -23.04
CA ILE A 254 1.04 -1.64 -21.69
C ILE A 254 -0.01 -1.16 -20.69
N TYR A 255 -0.57 -2.09 -19.91
CA TYR A 255 -1.63 -1.81 -18.94
C TYR A 255 -1.24 -2.22 -17.53
N HIS A 256 -1.79 -1.49 -16.56
CA HIS A 256 -1.83 -1.88 -15.17
C HIS A 256 -3.30 -2.14 -14.78
N LEU A 257 -3.60 -3.40 -14.42
CA LEU A 257 -4.92 -3.85 -14.01
C LEU A 257 -4.90 -4.04 -12.49
N ASP A 258 -5.47 -3.10 -11.74
CA ASP A 258 -5.35 -3.00 -10.28
C ASP A 258 -6.70 -3.11 -9.58
N VAL A 259 -6.80 -3.86 -8.48
CA VAL A 259 -8.05 -3.93 -7.72
C VAL A 259 -8.20 -2.72 -6.81
N GLY A 260 -9.15 -1.85 -7.14
CA GLY A 260 -9.40 -0.62 -6.40
C GLY A 260 -9.72 -0.89 -4.92
N ALA A 261 -8.83 -0.45 -4.01
CA ALA A 261 -8.96 -0.67 -2.57
C ALA A 261 -9.24 -2.15 -2.21
N MET A 262 -8.43 -3.05 -2.77
CA MET A 262 -8.57 -4.50 -2.68
C MET A 262 -8.99 -5.03 -1.29
N TYR A 263 -8.15 -4.84 -0.26
CA TYR A 263 -8.39 -5.43 1.06
C TYR A 263 -9.66 -4.91 1.74
N PRO A 264 -9.94 -3.59 1.78
CA PRO A 264 -11.23 -3.08 2.21
C PRO A 264 -12.41 -3.72 1.48
N ASN A 265 -12.36 -3.85 0.16
CA ASN A 265 -13.47 -4.44 -0.60
C ASN A 265 -13.63 -5.95 -0.36
N ILE A 266 -12.53 -6.70 -0.13
CA ILE A 266 -12.61 -8.10 0.32
C ILE A 266 -13.27 -8.21 1.70
N ILE A 267 -12.88 -7.32 2.63
CA ILE A 267 -13.47 -7.21 3.98
C ILE A 267 -14.98 -6.97 3.87
N LEU A 268 -15.38 -6.01 3.04
CA LEU A 268 -16.78 -5.64 2.84
C LEU A 268 -17.58 -6.76 2.17
N THR A 269 -17.07 -7.35 1.09
CA THR A 269 -17.72 -8.46 0.36
C THR A 269 -17.99 -9.66 1.28
N ASN A 270 -17.00 -10.06 2.08
CA ASN A 270 -17.08 -11.28 2.90
C ASN A 270 -17.54 -11.02 4.34
N ARG A 271 -17.90 -9.77 4.67
CA ARG A 271 -18.33 -9.34 6.00
C ARG A 271 -17.30 -9.69 7.10
N LEU A 272 -16.02 -9.50 6.79
CA LEU A 272 -14.92 -9.91 7.65
C LEU A 272 -14.72 -8.89 8.78
N GLN A 273 -14.76 -9.38 10.00
CA GLN A 273 -14.45 -8.60 11.20
C GLN A 273 -14.02 -9.54 12.32
N PRO A 274 -13.18 -9.08 13.28
CA PRO A 274 -12.63 -9.97 14.30
C PRO A 274 -13.69 -10.67 15.15
N SER A 275 -14.78 -9.97 15.50
CA SER A 275 -15.89 -10.56 16.27
C SER A 275 -16.71 -11.59 15.50
N ALA A 276 -16.67 -11.58 14.16
CA ALA A 276 -17.40 -12.55 13.35
C ALA A 276 -16.66 -13.87 13.15
N ILE A 277 -15.39 -13.94 13.58
CA ILE A 277 -14.60 -15.16 13.55
C ILE A 277 -15.03 -16.04 14.72
N VAL A 278 -15.76 -17.10 14.43
CA VAL A 278 -16.37 -17.98 15.45
C VAL A 278 -15.85 -19.40 15.34
N ASP A 279 -15.68 -20.05 16.48
CA ASP A 279 -15.40 -21.47 16.57
C ASP A 279 -16.70 -22.31 16.62
N GLU A 280 -16.56 -23.63 16.56
CA GLU A 280 -17.70 -24.54 16.57
C GLU A 280 -18.50 -24.45 17.88
N ALA A 281 -17.83 -24.22 19.02
CA ALA A 281 -18.48 -24.12 20.32
C ALA A 281 -19.37 -22.88 20.43
N THR A 282 -18.87 -21.72 19.99
CA THR A 282 -19.63 -20.46 19.95
C THR A 282 -20.81 -20.58 19.00
N CYS A 283 -20.60 -21.18 17.84
CA CYS A 283 -21.66 -21.39 16.87
C CYS A 283 -22.73 -22.37 17.39
N ALA A 284 -22.33 -23.43 18.09
CA ALA A 284 -23.24 -24.41 18.69
C ALA A 284 -24.16 -23.78 19.76
N ALA A 285 -23.65 -22.81 20.52
CA ALA A 285 -24.41 -22.09 21.54
C ALA A 285 -25.33 -20.99 20.99
N CYS A 286 -25.28 -20.70 19.68
CA CYS A 286 -26.05 -19.61 19.07
C CYS A 286 -27.52 -20.00 18.85
N ASP A 287 -28.45 -19.13 19.25
CA ASP A 287 -29.90 -19.32 19.05
C ASP A 287 -30.32 -19.47 17.57
N PHE A 288 -29.46 -19.00 16.66
CA PHE A 288 -29.66 -19.09 15.22
C PHE A 288 -29.11 -20.37 14.60
N ASN A 289 -28.43 -21.23 15.36
CA ASN A 289 -27.94 -22.52 14.89
C ASN A 289 -29.09 -23.52 14.75
N LYS A 290 -29.88 -23.35 13.69
CA LYS A 290 -31.05 -24.17 13.34
C LYS A 290 -30.79 -24.91 12.03
N PRO A 291 -31.47 -26.05 11.78
CA PRO A 291 -31.44 -26.69 10.48
C PRO A 291 -31.79 -25.69 9.36
N GLY A 292 -30.95 -25.63 8.33
CA GLY A 292 -31.09 -24.66 7.22
C GLY A 292 -30.49 -23.27 7.47
N ALA A 293 -29.79 -23.05 8.60
CA ALA A 293 -29.06 -21.80 8.82
C ALA A 293 -27.93 -21.63 7.80
N ASN A 294 -27.98 -20.53 7.04
CA ASN A 294 -26.99 -20.19 6.00
C ASN A 294 -26.07 -19.03 6.43
N CYS A 295 -25.82 -18.85 7.73
CA CYS A 295 -25.01 -17.74 8.25
C CYS A 295 -23.55 -18.11 8.52
N GLN A 296 -23.17 -19.39 8.36
CA GLN A 296 -21.82 -19.90 8.59
C GLN A 296 -21.02 -19.90 7.28
N ARG A 297 -20.36 -18.79 6.97
CA ARG A 297 -19.48 -18.72 5.79
C ARG A 297 -18.12 -19.33 6.14
N ARG A 298 -17.71 -20.41 5.49
CA ARG A 298 -16.39 -21.02 5.70
C ARG A 298 -15.41 -20.47 4.68
N MET A 299 -14.28 -19.92 5.13
CA MET A 299 -13.24 -19.41 4.24
C MET A 299 -11.88 -19.97 4.59
N THR A 300 -11.12 -20.25 3.55
CA THR A 300 -9.78 -20.80 3.62
C THR A 300 -8.74 -19.69 3.75
N TRP A 301 -7.64 -19.97 4.45
CA TRP A 301 -6.46 -19.11 4.52
C TRP A 301 -5.20 -19.94 4.80
N GLN A 302 -4.03 -19.33 4.58
CA GLN A 302 -2.74 -20.01 4.79
C GLN A 302 -2.04 -19.47 6.03
N TRP A 303 -1.96 -20.30 7.06
CA TRP A 303 -1.15 -20.07 8.25
C TRP A 303 0.33 -20.36 7.95
N ARG A 304 1.22 -19.57 8.54
CA ARG A 304 2.67 -19.72 8.44
C ARG A 304 3.30 -19.57 9.82
N GLY A 305 3.82 -20.67 10.34
CA GLY A 305 4.60 -20.70 11.56
C GLY A 305 6.08 -20.91 11.30
N GLU A 306 6.90 -20.25 12.09
CA GLU A 306 8.32 -20.54 12.26
C GLU A 306 8.53 -21.02 13.69
N PHE A 307 8.98 -22.27 13.85
CA PHE A 307 9.14 -22.90 15.16
C PHE A 307 10.53 -23.53 15.30
N MET A 308 10.94 -23.73 16.54
CA MET A 308 12.20 -24.42 16.85
C MET A 308 11.99 -25.93 16.76
N PRO A 309 12.92 -26.69 16.13
CA PRO A 309 12.74 -28.13 15.87
C PRO A 309 12.74 -29.00 17.14
N ALA A 310 13.19 -28.47 18.28
CA ALA A 310 13.19 -29.17 19.55
C ALA A 310 11.77 -29.55 19.97
N SER A 311 11.62 -30.78 20.45
CA SER A 311 10.37 -31.32 20.97
C SER A 311 10.02 -30.74 22.34
N ARG A 312 8.76 -30.92 22.75
CA ARG A 312 8.26 -30.49 24.06
C ARG A 312 9.10 -30.98 25.23
N SER A 313 9.58 -32.22 25.16
CA SER A 313 10.38 -32.82 26.26
C SER A 313 11.77 -32.19 26.36
N GLU A 314 12.39 -31.85 25.23
CA GLU A 314 13.68 -31.16 25.20
C GLU A 314 13.53 -29.71 25.67
N TYR A 315 12.43 -29.05 25.30
CA TYR A 315 12.11 -27.71 25.80
C TYR A 315 11.93 -27.71 27.33
N HIS A 316 11.13 -28.63 27.88
CA HIS A 316 10.97 -28.77 29.33
C HIS A 316 12.31 -29.04 30.05
N ARG A 317 13.20 -29.83 29.44
CA ARG A 317 14.55 -30.06 30.01
C ARG A 317 15.36 -28.76 30.08
N ILE A 318 15.23 -27.89 29.09
CA ILE A 318 15.87 -26.58 29.09
C ILE A 318 15.28 -25.67 30.17
N GLN A 319 13.97 -25.70 30.38
CA GLN A 319 13.33 -24.95 31.46
C GLN A 319 13.87 -25.39 32.83
N GLN A 320 13.94 -26.70 33.09
CA GLN A 320 14.51 -27.25 34.32
C GLN A 320 15.98 -26.85 34.53
N GLN A 321 16.79 -26.78 33.47
CA GLN A 321 18.15 -26.28 33.57
C GLN A 321 18.19 -24.81 33.98
N LEU A 322 17.37 -23.97 33.35
CA LEU A 322 17.30 -22.54 33.65
C LEU A 322 16.80 -22.27 35.07
N GLU A 323 15.87 -23.08 35.60
CA GLU A 323 15.39 -22.98 36.98
C GLU A 323 16.52 -23.13 38.02
N SER A 324 17.57 -23.88 37.69
CA SER A 324 18.74 -24.08 38.57
C SER A 324 19.82 -23.00 38.44
N GLU A 325 19.71 -22.11 37.45
CA GLU A 325 20.70 -21.07 37.16
C GLU A 325 20.42 -19.75 37.91
N LYS A 326 21.46 -18.91 38.00
CA LYS A 326 21.36 -17.54 38.53
C LYS A 326 21.50 -16.52 37.41
N PHE A 327 20.69 -15.47 37.48
CA PHE A 327 20.55 -14.44 36.46
C PHE A 327 21.00 -13.06 36.95
N PRO A 328 21.34 -12.13 36.05
CA PRO A 328 21.77 -10.79 36.42
C PRO A 328 20.75 -10.03 37.29
N PRO A 329 21.24 -9.12 38.16
CA PRO A 329 20.38 -8.28 38.97
C PRO A 329 19.56 -7.32 38.10
N LEU A 330 18.42 -6.87 38.64
CA LEU A 330 17.54 -5.90 37.97
C LEU A 330 18.14 -4.47 38.00
N SER A 331 18.86 -4.14 39.07
CA SER A 331 19.55 -2.86 39.28
C SER A 331 21.07 -3.08 39.39
N PRO A 332 21.90 -2.07 39.07
CA PRO A 332 23.37 -2.19 39.12
C PRO A 332 23.93 -2.61 40.49
N GLU A 333 23.20 -2.34 41.57
CA GLU A 333 23.60 -2.65 42.96
C GLU A 333 22.93 -3.91 43.52
N GLY A 334 22.12 -4.62 42.72
CA GLY A 334 21.39 -5.81 43.15
C GLY A 334 22.23 -7.10 43.15
N GLY A 335 21.74 -8.12 43.86
CA GLY A 335 22.29 -9.49 43.82
C GLY A 335 21.73 -10.35 42.67
N PRO A 336 22.36 -11.50 42.36
CA PRO A 336 21.86 -12.41 41.33
C PRO A 336 20.46 -12.94 41.65
N ARG A 337 19.59 -13.02 40.63
CA ARG A 337 18.19 -13.44 40.73
C ARG A 337 18.00 -14.91 40.33
N ALA A 338 17.03 -15.59 40.92
CA ALA A 338 16.56 -16.90 40.46
C ALA A 338 15.62 -16.76 39.24
N PHE A 339 15.43 -17.84 38.47
CA PHE A 339 14.62 -17.80 37.25
C PHE A 339 13.18 -17.32 37.49
N HIS A 340 12.53 -17.80 38.56
CA HIS A 340 11.15 -17.45 38.90
C HIS A 340 10.97 -15.99 39.35
N GLU A 341 12.06 -15.31 39.75
CA GLU A 341 12.06 -13.88 40.12
C GLU A 341 12.17 -12.96 38.90
N LEU A 342 12.46 -13.52 37.71
CA LEU A 342 12.47 -12.79 36.46
C LEU A 342 11.04 -12.51 35.99
N SER A 343 10.85 -11.42 35.26
CA SER A 343 9.58 -11.19 34.56
C SER A 343 9.31 -12.28 33.52
N ARG A 344 8.04 -12.53 33.18
CA ARG A 344 7.67 -13.52 32.15
C ARG A 344 8.37 -13.26 30.81
N GLU A 345 8.59 -12.00 30.44
CA GLU A 345 9.32 -11.62 29.23
C GLU A 345 10.80 -12.00 29.30
N GLU A 346 11.46 -11.74 30.43
CA GLU A 346 12.85 -12.14 30.67
C GLU A 346 13.00 -13.67 30.65
N GLN A 347 12.13 -14.38 31.37
CA GLN A 347 12.08 -15.85 31.39
C GLN A 347 12.00 -16.40 29.96
N ALA A 348 11.02 -15.91 29.19
CA ALA A 348 10.81 -16.34 27.82
C ALA A 348 12.02 -16.09 26.92
N LYS A 349 12.69 -14.95 27.09
CA LYS A 349 13.90 -14.58 26.34
C LYS A 349 15.08 -15.52 26.64
N TYR A 350 15.28 -15.88 27.91
CA TYR A 350 16.34 -16.82 28.30
C TYR A 350 16.06 -18.23 27.79
N GLU A 351 14.83 -18.71 27.95
CA GLU A 351 14.36 -19.98 27.41
C GLU A 351 14.60 -20.08 25.90
N LYS A 352 14.12 -19.08 25.15
CA LYS A 352 14.23 -19.05 23.69
C LYS A 352 15.68 -19.00 23.23
N LYS A 353 16.54 -18.22 23.92
CA LYS A 353 17.98 -18.18 23.63
C LYS A 353 18.65 -19.54 23.85
N ARG A 354 18.37 -20.20 24.98
CA ARG A 354 18.96 -21.50 25.31
C ARG A 354 18.48 -22.60 24.35
N LEU A 355 17.19 -22.57 24.02
CA LEU A 355 16.58 -23.47 23.04
C LEU A 355 17.18 -23.27 21.65
N ALA A 356 17.42 -22.03 21.21
CA ALA A 356 18.07 -21.75 19.94
C ALA A 356 19.50 -22.32 19.86
N ASP A 357 20.28 -22.19 20.95
CA ASP A 357 21.62 -22.76 21.03
C ASP A 357 21.61 -24.29 21.02
N TYR A 358 20.64 -24.90 21.69
CA TYR A 358 20.42 -26.35 21.63
C TYR A 358 20.06 -26.81 20.22
N CYS A 359 19.10 -26.14 19.57
CA CYS A 359 18.66 -26.44 18.20
C CYS A 359 19.83 -26.34 17.21
N ARG A 360 20.66 -25.31 17.32
CA ARG A 360 21.88 -25.15 16.51
C ARG A 360 22.83 -26.34 16.65
N LYS A 361 22.99 -26.87 17.87
CA LYS A 361 23.90 -28.00 18.15
C LYS A 361 23.32 -29.33 17.71
N ALA A 362 22.07 -29.63 18.09
CA ALA A 362 21.41 -30.91 17.91
C ALA A 362 20.84 -31.10 16.49
N TYR A 363 20.19 -30.07 15.92
CA TYR A 363 19.49 -30.16 14.63
C TYR A 363 20.21 -29.46 13.48
N LYS A 364 21.32 -28.75 13.75
CA LYS A 364 22.07 -27.93 12.78
C LYS A 364 21.25 -26.80 12.13
N LYS A 365 20.07 -26.52 12.67
CA LYS A 365 19.17 -25.43 12.28
C LYS A 365 18.44 -24.91 13.51
N ILE A 366 18.12 -23.62 13.51
CA ILE A 366 17.42 -22.99 14.64
C ILE A 366 15.91 -23.05 14.43
N HIS A 367 15.46 -22.90 13.18
CA HIS A 367 14.05 -22.78 12.85
C HIS A 367 13.64 -23.74 11.74
N VAL A 368 12.36 -24.09 11.74
CA VAL A 368 11.65 -24.78 10.66
C VAL A 368 10.40 -23.97 10.35
N THR A 369 10.20 -23.67 9.07
CA THR A 369 8.98 -23.01 8.60
C THR A 369 7.99 -24.04 8.11
N LYS A 370 6.73 -23.91 8.52
CA LYS A 370 5.60 -24.72 8.03
C LYS A 370 4.49 -23.78 7.56
N VAL A 371 3.90 -24.12 6.43
CA VAL A 371 2.71 -23.45 5.89
C VAL A 371 1.59 -24.47 5.88
N GLU A 372 0.45 -24.09 6.44
CA GLU A 372 -0.73 -24.93 6.57
C GLU A 372 -1.95 -24.20 6.04
N GLU A 373 -2.77 -24.89 5.26
CA GLU A 373 -4.09 -24.39 4.89
C GLU A 373 -5.05 -24.62 6.07
N ARG A 374 -5.75 -23.55 6.47
CA ARG A 374 -6.75 -23.55 7.55
C ARG A 374 -8.07 -23.04 7.03
N VAL A 375 -9.15 -23.47 7.67
CA VAL A 375 -10.51 -23.03 7.37
C VAL A 375 -11.11 -22.41 8.61
N THR A 376 -11.67 -21.22 8.46
CA THR A 376 -12.28 -20.46 9.54
C THR A 376 -13.74 -20.15 9.19
N THR A 377 -14.61 -20.13 10.20
CA THR A 377 -16.03 -19.81 10.04
C THR A 377 -16.27 -18.34 10.37
N ILE A 378 -16.97 -17.65 9.48
CA ILE A 378 -17.33 -16.24 9.56
C ILE A 378 -18.85 -16.13 9.70
N CYS A 379 -19.29 -15.68 10.88
CA CYS A 379 -20.69 -15.43 11.16
C CYS A 379 -21.22 -14.25 10.36
N GLN A 380 -22.17 -14.51 9.46
CA GLN A 380 -22.82 -13.48 8.64
C GLN A 380 -23.90 -12.69 9.40
N ARG A 381 -24.19 -13.02 10.66
CA ARG A 381 -25.21 -12.34 11.51
C ARG A 381 -24.65 -11.48 12.64
N GLU A 382 -23.35 -11.57 12.90
CA GLU A 382 -22.68 -10.80 13.96
C GLU A 382 -22.92 -9.29 13.80
N ASN A 383 -22.93 -8.50 14.88
CA ASN A 383 -23.09 -7.06 14.78
C ASN A 383 -22.03 -6.44 13.85
N SER A 384 -22.44 -5.72 12.80
CA SER A 384 -21.58 -5.24 11.71
C SER A 384 -20.79 -3.97 11.99
N PHE A 385 -20.70 -3.47 13.23
CA PHE A 385 -20.09 -2.16 13.53
C PHE A 385 -18.72 -1.95 12.85
N TYR A 386 -17.87 -2.99 12.78
CA TYR A 386 -16.55 -2.91 12.15
C TYR A 386 -16.67 -2.77 10.63
N VAL A 387 -17.41 -3.67 9.99
CA VAL A 387 -17.63 -3.67 8.52
C VAL A 387 -18.34 -2.38 8.07
N ASP A 388 -19.33 -1.92 8.83
CA ASP A 388 -20.06 -0.67 8.57
C ASP A 388 -19.15 0.55 8.68
N THR A 389 -18.20 0.53 9.63
CA THR A 389 -17.17 1.57 9.74
C THR A 389 -16.27 1.60 8.50
N VAL A 390 -15.81 0.43 8.03
CA VAL A 390 -15.00 0.32 6.81
C VAL A 390 -15.80 0.83 5.59
N ARG A 391 -17.09 0.46 5.49
CA ARG A 391 -17.99 0.86 4.40
C ARG A 391 -18.16 2.36 4.36
N ALA A 392 -18.50 2.97 5.51
CA ALA A 392 -18.67 4.41 5.64
C ALA A 392 -17.41 5.18 5.24
N PHE A 393 -16.22 4.70 5.61
CA PHE A 393 -14.95 5.33 5.22
C PHE A 393 -14.64 5.21 3.73
N ARG A 394 -14.89 4.05 3.14
CA ARG A 394 -14.72 3.84 1.70
C ARG A 394 -15.65 4.75 0.90
N ASP A 395 -16.93 4.77 1.26
CA ASP A 395 -17.95 5.51 0.51
C ASP A 395 -17.72 7.02 0.63
N ARG A 396 -17.36 7.49 1.84
CA ARG A 396 -16.98 8.88 2.07
C ARG A 396 -15.71 9.28 1.30
N ARG A 397 -14.73 8.38 1.19
CA ARG A 397 -13.55 8.60 0.32
C ARG A 397 -13.94 8.76 -1.14
N TYR A 398 -14.87 7.95 -1.65
CA TYR A 398 -15.32 8.04 -3.04
C TYR A 398 -16.06 9.35 -3.31
N GLU A 399 -16.89 9.82 -2.38
CA GLU A 399 -17.50 11.16 -2.45
C GLU A 399 -16.43 12.26 -2.57
N PHE A 400 -15.41 12.24 -1.72
CA PHE A 400 -14.32 13.21 -1.78
C PHE A 400 -13.44 13.08 -3.02
N LYS A 401 -13.17 11.85 -3.51
CA LYS A 401 -12.49 11.60 -4.79
C LYS A 401 -13.29 12.20 -5.96
N GLY A 402 -14.62 12.05 -5.94
CA GLY A 402 -15.53 12.64 -6.93
C GLY A 402 -15.53 14.17 -6.88
N LEU A 403 -15.66 14.75 -5.68
CA LEU A 403 -15.62 16.20 -5.49
C LEU A 403 -14.28 16.78 -5.93
N HIS A 404 -13.15 16.15 -5.58
CA HIS A 404 -11.83 16.55 -6.05
C HIS A 404 -11.78 16.62 -7.59
N LYS A 405 -12.28 15.60 -8.31
CA LYS A 405 -12.35 15.60 -9.77
C LYS A 405 -13.22 16.74 -10.32
N VAL A 406 -14.34 17.05 -9.68
CA VAL A 406 -15.22 18.17 -10.07
C VAL A 406 -14.51 19.51 -9.87
N TRP A 407 -13.87 19.72 -8.73
CA TRP A 407 -13.18 20.98 -8.41
C TRP A 407 -11.92 21.17 -9.24
N LYS A 408 -11.21 20.11 -9.60
CA LYS A 408 -10.10 20.15 -10.56
C LYS A 408 -10.56 20.66 -11.93
N LYS A 409 -11.69 20.16 -12.45
CA LYS A 409 -12.30 20.66 -13.70
C LYS A 409 -12.72 22.13 -13.60
N LYS A 410 -13.35 22.52 -12.48
CA LYS A 410 -13.73 23.93 -12.24
C LYS A 410 -12.52 24.84 -12.15
N LEU A 411 -11.40 24.38 -11.57
CA LEU A 411 -10.16 25.13 -11.52
C LEU A 411 -9.60 25.35 -12.94
N SER A 412 -9.55 24.30 -13.77
CA SER A 412 -9.12 24.44 -15.17
C SER A 412 -9.96 25.50 -15.91
N ALA A 413 -11.29 25.42 -15.80
CA ALA A 413 -12.19 26.41 -16.41
C ALA A 413 -11.99 27.83 -15.84
N ALA A 414 -11.78 27.96 -14.52
CA ALA A 414 -11.54 29.26 -13.88
C ALA A 414 -10.22 29.90 -14.36
N VAL A 415 -9.17 29.10 -14.54
CA VAL A 415 -7.87 29.53 -15.07
C VAL A 415 -8.01 30.04 -16.50
N GLU A 416 -8.82 29.37 -17.33
CA GLU A 416 -9.12 29.82 -18.70
C GLU A 416 -9.87 31.15 -18.72
N THR A 417 -10.80 31.36 -17.78
CA THR A 417 -11.57 32.62 -17.68
C THR A 417 -10.81 33.80 -17.06
N GLY A 418 -9.70 33.54 -16.34
CA GLY A 418 -8.84 34.58 -15.78
C GLY A 418 -9.31 35.28 -14.49
N ASP A 419 -10.38 34.81 -13.83
CA ASP A 419 -10.85 35.38 -12.55
C ASP A 419 -9.96 34.91 -11.38
N ALA A 420 -9.10 35.81 -10.89
CA ALA A 420 -8.17 35.51 -9.80
C ALA A 420 -8.87 35.10 -8.48
N SER A 421 -10.06 35.63 -8.20
CA SER A 421 -10.81 35.32 -6.99
C SER A 421 -11.39 33.90 -7.04
N GLU A 422 -11.95 33.53 -8.19
CA GLU A 422 -12.52 32.21 -8.44
C GLU A 422 -11.43 31.14 -8.57
N VAL A 423 -10.31 31.46 -9.21
CA VAL A 423 -9.12 30.58 -9.26
C VAL A 423 -8.64 30.25 -7.85
N LYS A 424 -8.52 31.25 -6.97
CA LYS A 424 -8.12 31.04 -5.57
C LYS A 424 -9.11 30.14 -4.83
N ARG A 425 -10.42 30.37 -5.02
CA ARG A 425 -11.48 29.57 -4.39
C ARG A 425 -11.45 28.12 -4.87
N CYS A 426 -11.43 27.89 -6.18
CA CYS A 426 -11.38 26.56 -6.78
C CYS A 426 -10.13 25.80 -6.36
N LYS A 427 -8.98 26.47 -6.29
CA LYS A 427 -7.71 25.88 -5.82
C LYS A 427 -7.77 25.45 -4.35
N ASN A 428 -8.36 26.27 -3.48
CA ASN A 428 -8.54 25.90 -2.07
C ASN A 428 -9.47 24.68 -1.92
N MET A 429 -10.55 24.61 -2.70
CA MET A 429 -11.47 23.47 -2.68
C MET A 429 -10.82 22.19 -3.23
N GLU A 430 -10.04 22.28 -4.30
CA GLU A 430 -9.25 21.16 -4.82
C GLU A 430 -8.33 20.58 -3.72
N ILE A 431 -7.53 21.44 -3.07
CA ILE A 431 -6.61 21.04 -2.00
C ILE A 431 -7.37 20.40 -0.82
N LEU A 432 -8.52 20.97 -0.43
CA LEU A 432 -9.33 20.44 0.66
C LEU A 432 -9.84 19.02 0.35
N TYR A 433 -10.44 18.81 -0.83
CA TYR A 433 -10.98 17.50 -1.18
C TYR A 433 -9.91 16.45 -1.48
N ASP A 434 -8.76 16.86 -2.01
CA ASP A 434 -7.61 15.97 -2.12
C ASP A 434 -7.10 15.55 -0.72
N SER A 435 -6.98 16.50 0.20
CA SER A 435 -6.58 16.20 1.59
C SER A 435 -7.57 15.26 2.28
N LEU A 436 -8.88 15.50 2.13
CA LEU A 436 -9.93 14.67 2.71
C LEU A 436 -9.93 13.25 2.14
N GLN A 437 -9.81 13.07 0.82
CA GLN A 437 -9.78 11.72 0.23
C GLN A 437 -8.51 10.96 0.64
N LEU A 438 -7.35 11.64 0.72
CA LEU A 438 -6.09 11.02 1.17
C LEU A 438 -6.15 10.63 2.64
N ALA A 439 -6.74 11.47 3.49
CA ALA A 439 -6.95 11.16 4.91
C ALA A 439 -7.76 9.88 5.08
N HIS A 440 -8.86 9.74 4.33
CA HIS A 440 -9.66 8.51 4.33
C HIS A 440 -8.89 7.34 3.73
N LYS A 441 -8.09 7.52 2.68
CA LYS A 441 -7.23 6.46 2.11
C LYS A 441 -6.27 5.89 3.16
N CYS A 442 -5.62 6.77 3.96
CA CYS A 442 -4.67 6.35 4.99
C CYS A 442 -5.33 5.48 6.06
N ILE A 443 -6.49 5.89 6.56
CA ILE A 443 -7.26 5.11 7.55
C ILE A 443 -7.83 3.84 6.92
N LEU A 444 -8.37 3.91 5.71
CA LEU A 444 -8.97 2.78 4.99
C LEU A 444 -7.96 1.63 4.83
N ASN A 445 -6.73 1.95 4.40
CA ASN A 445 -5.66 0.96 4.27
C ASN A 445 -5.17 0.42 5.63
N SER A 446 -5.49 1.11 6.73
CA SER A 446 -5.05 0.73 8.07
C SER A 446 -6.00 -0.24 8.78
N PHE A 447 -7.28 -0.36 8.38
CA PHE A 447 -8.21 -1.33 8.99
C PHE A 447 -7.69 -2.77 8.91
N TYR A 448 -7.26 -3.19 7.73
CA TYR A 448 -6.66 -4.52 7.56
C TYR A 448 -5.38 -4.68 8.41
N GLY A 449 -4.47 -3.70 8.39
CA GLY A 449 -3.24 -3.78 9.18
C GLY A 449 -3.48 -3.74 10.69
N TYR A 450 -4.58 -3.13 11.13
CA TYR A 450 -4.93 -2.97 12.53
C TYR A 450 -5.25 -4.30 13.21
N VAL A 451 -5.96 -5.23 12.54
CA VAL A 451 -6.36 -6.51 13.16
C VAL A 451 -5.17 -7.43 13.49
N MET A 452 -3.98 -7.12 12.96
CA MET A 452 -2.72 -7.82 13.27
C MET A 452 -1.76 -7.00 14.12
N ARG A 453 -2.15 -5.80 14.54
CA ARG A 453 -1.32 -4.95 15.38
C ARG A 453 -1.24 -5.54 16.79
N LYS A 454 -0.02 -5.65 17.32
CA LYS A 454 0.22 -6.03 18.72
C LYS A 454 -0.52 -5.09 19.67
N GLY A 455 -1.30 -5.66 20.59
CA GLY A 455 -2.09 -4.88 21.54
C GLY A 455 -3.34 -4.21 20.95
N ALA A 456 -3.78 -4.61 19.75
CA ALA A 456 -5.09 -4.24 19.23
C ALA A 456 -6.21 -4.83 20.11
N ARG A 457 -7.34 -4.12 20.23
CA ARG A 457 -8.54 -4.64 20.91
C ARG A 457 -9.30 -5.65 20.06
N TRP A 458 -9.37 -5.42 18.76
CA TRP A 458 -10.00 -6.33 17.80
C TRP A 458 -8.92 -7.02 16.97
N TYR A 459 -8.15 -7.89 17.62
CA TYR A 459 -7.11 -8.68 16.97
C TYR A 459 -7.70 -9.94 16.33
N SER A 460 -7.33 -10.25 15.09
CA SER A 460 -7.61 -11.55 14.45
C SER A 460 -6.61 -11.82 13.33
N MET A 461 -5.86 -12.92 13.48
CA MET A 461 -4.93 -13.41 12.47
C MET A 461 -5.66 -14.10 11.33
N GLU A 462 -6.74 -14.81 11.65
CA GLU A 462 -7.61 -15.51 10.72
C GLU A 462 -8.19 -14.53 9.71
N MET A 463 -8.76 -13.41 10.19
CA MET A 463 -9.31 -12.37 9.33
C MET A 463 -8.24 -11.84 8.36
N ALA A 464 -7.05 -11.50 8.86
CA ALA A 464 -5.97 -10.99 8.01
C ALA A 464 -5.50 -12.04 6.99
N GLY A 465 -5.39 -13.30 7.42
CA GLY A 465 -5.05 -14.43 6.56
C GLY A 465 -6.07 -14.65 5.45
N ILE A 466 -7.37 -14.61 5.76
CA ILE A 466 -8.46 -14.75 4.79
C ILE A 466 -8.40 -13.62 3.76
N VAL A 467 -8.20 -12.38 4.20
CA VAL A 467 -8.11 -11.22 3.30
C VAL A 467 -6.96 -11.40 2.30
N CYS A 468 -5.77 -11.76 2.78
CA CYS A 468 -4.62 -11.97 1.91
C CYS A 468 -4.78 -13.17 0.98
N PHE A 469 -5.29 -14.30 1.48
CA PHE A 469 -5.47 -15.51 0.67
C PHE A 469 -6.52 -15.31 -0.41
N THR A 470 -7.66 -14.68 -0.06
CA THR A 470 -8.70 -14.32 -1.04
C THR A 470 -8.14 -13.37 -2.10
N GLY A 471 -7.38 -12.36 -1.68
CA GLY A 471 -6.74 -11.43 -2.61
C GLY A 471 -5.74 -12.12 -3.55
N ALA A 472 -4.88 -12.99 -3.01
CA ALA A 472 -3.97 -13.79 -3.82
C ALA A 472 -4.73 -14.60 -4.87
N ASN A 473 -5.81 -15.28 -4.50
CA ASN A 473 -6.62 -16.07 -5.44
C ASN A 473 -7.26 -15.22 -6.54
N ILE A 474 -7.77 -14.03 -6.21
CA ILE A 474 -8.34 -13.08 -7.21
C ILE A 474 -7.29 -12.72 -8.26
N ILE A 475 -6.10 -12.30 -7.81
CA ILE A 475 -5.04 -11.87 -8.73
C ILE A 475 -4.44 -13.05 -9.49
N THR A 476 -4.31 -14.21 -8.86
CA THR A 476 -3.86 -15.43 -9.54
C THR A 476 -4.80 -15.81 -10.67
N GLN A 477 -6.13 -15.81 -10.45
CA GLN A 477 -7.12 -16.10 -11.51
C GLN A 477 -7.10 -15.06 -12.63
N ALA A 478 -7.02 -13.77 -12.29
CA ALA A 478 -6.91 -12.70 -13.29
C ALA A 478 -5.64 -12.86 -14.15
N ARG A 479 -4.49 -13.11 -13.52
CA ARG A 479 -3.22 -13.36 -14.22
C ARG A 479 -3.29 -14.59 -15.13
N GLU A 480 -4.01 -15.63 -14.71
CA GLU A 480 -4.26 -16.86 -15.49
C GLU A 480 -4.98 -16.59 -16.81
N LEU A 481 -5.96 -15.67 -16.80
CA LEU A 481 -6.62 -15.22 -18.02
C LEU A 481 -5.67 -14.35 -18.86
N ILE A 482 -4.99 -13.37 -18.25
CA ILE A 482 -4.08 -12.47 -18.95
C ILE A 482 -2.95 -13.23 -19.65
N GLU A 483 -2.42 -14.29 -19.04
CA GLU A 483 -1.40 -15.17 -19.63
C GLU A 483 -1.90 -15.89 -20.90
N GLN A 484 -3.20 -16.12 -21.01
CA GLN A 484 -3.79 -16.77 -22.18
C GLN A 484 -4.08 -15.81 -23.34
N ILE A 485 -4.29 -14.53 -23.06
CA ILE A 485 -4.69 -13.52 -24.07
C ILE A 485 -3.62 -12.45 -24.33
N GLY A 486 -2.55 -12.44 -23.55
CA GLY A 486 -1.47 -11.45 -23.60
C GLY A 486 -0.23 -11.97 -22.88
N ARG A 487 0.54 -11.06 -22.26
CA ARG A 487 1.72 -11.42 -21.47
C ARG A 487 1.75 -10.62 -20.16
N PRO A 488 1.57 -11.28 -19.00
CA PRO A 488 1.79 -10.63 -17.71
C PRO A 488 3.30 -10.44 -17.46
N LEU A 489 3.67 -9.26 -16.97
CA LEU A 489 5.06 -8.85 -16.77
C LEU A 489 5.47 -8.91 -15.29
N GLU A 490 4.67 -8.29 -14.42
CA GLU A 490 4.88 -8.22 -12.97
C GLU A 490 3.52 -8.26 -12.28
N LEU A 491 3.44 -8.98 -11.17
CA LEU A 491 2.29 -9.06 -10.29
C LEU A 491 2.70 -8.51 -8.93
N ASP A 492 2.03 -7.45 -8.47
CA ASP A 492 2.30 -6.83 -7.16
C ASP A 492 1.03 -6.74 -6.33
N THR A 493 0.76 -7.76 -5.52
CA THR A 493 -0.29 -7.80 -4.47
C THR A 493 -1.74 -7.67 -4.95
N ASP A 494 -2.09 -6.50 -5.49
CA ASP A 494 -3.41 -6.07 -5.95
C ASP A 494 -3.44 -5.71 -7.45
N GLY A 495 -2.27 -5.60 -8.10
CA GLY A 495 -2.17 -5.21 -9.50
C GLY A 495 -1.36 -6.18 -10.39
N ILE A 496 -1.72 -6.20 -11.67
CA ILE A 496 -1.03 -6.94 -12.73
C ILE A 496 -0.56 -5.94 -13.77
N TRP A 497 0.75 -5.86 -13.97
CA TRP A 497 1.35 -5.23 -15.14
C TRP A 497 1.37 -6.22 -16.29
N CYS A 498 0.81 -5.84 -17.44
CA CYS A 498 0.76 -6.73 -18.59
C CYS A 498 0.91 -5.97 -19.90
N VAL A 499 1.27 -6.71 -20.95
CA VAL A 499 1.11 -6.28 -22.32
C VAL A 499 0.02 -7.07 -23.03
N LEU A 500 -0.90 -6.35 -23.66
CA LEU A 500 -1.91 -6.90 -24.56
C LEU A 500 -1.55 -6.55 -26.01
N PRO A 501 -1.98 -7.33 -27.01
CA PRO A 501 -1.77 -6.96 -28.40
C PRO A 501 -2.50 -5.64 -28.75
N ASN A 502 -1.95 -4.78 -29.59
CA ASN A 502 -2.59 -3.50 -29.97
C ASN A 502 -3.96 -3.65 -30.64
N SER A 503 -4.23 -4.79 -31.25
CA SER A 503 -5.55 -5.13 -31.79
C SER A 503 -6.59 -5.59 -30.73
N PHE A 504 -6.23 -5.65 -29.45
CA PHE A 504 -7.13 -6.03 -28.36
C PHE A 504 -8.25 -5.00 -28.14
N PRO A 505 -9.49 -5.43 -27.85
CA PRO A 505 -10.57 -4.50 -27.51
C PRO A 505 -10.24 -3.68 -26.25
N GLU A 506 -10.12 -2.36 -26.40
CA GLU A 506 -9.82 -1.43 -25.32
C GLU A 506 -11.08 -0.74 -24.78
N ASN A 507 -11.33 0.50 -25.22
CA ASN A 507 -12.37 1.37 -24.69
C ASN A 507 -13.51 1.54 -25.69
N PHE A 508 -14.75 1.39 -25.21
CA PHE A 508 -15.97 1.52 -26.03
C PHE A 508 -16.93 2.51 -25.40
N VAL A 509 -17.63 3.29 -26.24
CA VAL A 509 -18.57 4.33 -25.78
C VAL A 509 -20.00 3.81 -25.84
N ILE A 510 -20.59 3.61 -24.67
CA ILE A 510 -22.02 3.34 -24.50
C ILE A 510 -22.79 4.65 -24.55
N LYS A 511 -23.79 4.72 -25.42
CA LYS A 511 -24.71 5.85 -25.57
C LYS A 511 -26.01 5.52 -24.82
N SER A 512 -26.47 6.44 -23.98
CA SER A 512 -27.67 6.27 -23.18
C SER A 512 -28.61 7.45 -23.33
N THR A 513 -29.91 7.19 -23.17
CA THR A 513 -30.97 8.19 -23.03
C THR A 513 -30.97 8.88 -21.67
N ASN A 514 -30.15 8.42 -20.71
CA ASN A 514 -30.01 9.02 -19.39
C ASN A 514 -29.36 10.41 -19.45
N SER A 515 -30.06 11.43 -18.98
CA SER A 515 -29.59 12.83 -19.02
C SER A 515 -28.32 13.10 -18.20
N LYS A 516 -28.06 12.33 -17.13
CA LYS A 516 -26.86 12.48 -16.30
C LYS A 516 -25.65 11.75 -16.88
N LYS A 517 -25.88 10.66 -17.61
CA LYS A 517 -24.84 9.81 -18.21
C LYS A 517 -25.16 9.52 -19.70
N PRO A 518 -25.18 10.54 -20.57
CA PRO A 518 -25.54 10.36 -21.98
C PRO A 518 -24.49 9.54 -22.76
N LYS A 519 -23.25 9.54 -22.28
CA LYS A 519 -22.13 8.74 -22.80
C LYS A 519 -21.30 8.21 -21.65
N VAL A 520 -20.97 6.93 -21.71
CA VAL A 520 -20.13 6.24 -20.73
C VAL A 520 -19.06 5.45 -21.49
N THR A 521 -17.81 5.56 -21.05
CA THR A 521 -16.70 4.80 -21.64
C THR A 521 -16.45 3.57 -20.78
N ILE A 522 -16.56 2.38 -21.37
CA ILE A 522 -16.27 1.10 -20.73
C ILE A 522 -14.93 0.60 -21.24
N SER A 523 -14.03 0.26 -20.31
CA SER A 523 -12.78 -0.42 -20.60
C SER A 523 -13.00 -1.94 -20.57
N TYR A 524 -12.95 -2.58 -21.74
CA TYR A 524 -13.18 -4.02 -21.85
C TYR A 524 -12.17 -4.88 -21.06
N PRO A 525 -10.86 -4.54 -21.00
CA PRO A 525 -9.91 -5.28 -20.14
C PRO A 525 -10.28 -5.27 -18.65
N GLY A 526 -10.85 -4.17 -18.15
CA GLY A 526 -11.36 -4.10 -16.77
C GLY A 526 -12.66 -4.90 -16.61
N ALA A 527 -13.62 -4.67 -17.50
CA ALA A 527 -14.94 -5.31 -17.45
C ALA A 527 -14.84 -6.85 -17.51
N MET A 528 -13.96 -7.40 -18.36
CA MET A 528 -13.79 -8.86 -18.48
C MET A 528 -13.24 -9.49 -17.19
N LEU A 529 -12.45 -8.76 -16.41
CA LEU A 529 -11.96 -9.25 -15.12
C LEU A 529 -13.02 -9.05 -14.03
N ASN A 530 -13.77 -7.95 -14.06
CA ASN A 530 -14.81 -7.67 -13.08
C ASN A 530 -15.93 -8.72 -13.09
N ILE A 531 -16.37 -9.16 -14.27
CA ILE A 531 -17.37 -10.23 -14.35
C ILE A 531 -16.85 -11.56 -13.79
N LEU A 532 -15.57 -11.89 -14.01
CA LEU A 532 -14.95 -13.09 -13.41
C LEU A 532 -14.86 -12.98 -11.89
N VAL A 533 -14.50 -11.80 -11.38
CA VAL A 533 -14.49 -11.54 -9.93
C VAL A 533 -15.90 -11.64 -9.36
N LYS A 534 -16.90 -11.11 -10.06
CA LYS A 534 -18.31 -11.22 -9.69
C LYS A 534 -18.73 -12.68 -9.58
N GLU A 535 -18.44 -13.50 -10.56
CA GLU A 535 -18.84 -14.91 -10.57
C GLU A 535 -18.08 -15.77 -9.56
N GLY A 536 -16.77 -15.53 -9.40
CA GLY A 536 -15.91 -16.35 -8.55
C GLY A 536 -15.92 -15.96 -7.06
N PHE A 537 -16.22 -14.70 -6.73
CA PHE A 537 -15.97 -14.16 -5.39
C PHE A 537 -17.16 -13.42 -4.75
N THR A 538 -18.37 -13.51 -5.32
CA THR A 538 -19.58 -12.97 -4.68
C THR A 538 -19.93 -13.74 -3.42
N ASN A 539 -20.37 -13.00 -2.39
CA ASN A 539 -20.92 -13.58 -1.17
C ASN A 539 -22.46 -13.59 -1.24
N ASP A 540 -23.03 -14.73 -1.59
CA ASP A 540 -24.49 -14.96 -1.61
C ASP A 540 -25.08 -15.28 -0.22
N GLN A 541 -24.23 -15.31 0.82
CA GLN A 541 -24.63 -15.59 2.21
C GLN A 541 -24.67 -14.31 3.06
N TYR A 542 -24.51 -13.13 2.46
CA TYR A 542 -24.45 -11.87 3.19
C TYR A 542 -25.79 -11.59 3.88
N GLN A 543 -25.77 -11.50 5.21
CA GLN A 543 -26.97 -11.26 6.00
C GLN A 543 -26.94 -9.91 6.69
N GLU A 544 -28.06 -9.20 6.62
CA GLU A 544 -28.26 -7.90 7.27
C GLU A 544 -29.50 -7.93 8.13
N LEU A 545 -29.42 -7.30 9.30
CA LEU A 545 -30.52 -7.19 10.24
C LEU A 545 -31.53 -6.17 9.69
N GLN A 546 -32.72 -6.62 9.32
CA GLN A 546 -33.79 -5.77 8.79
C GLN A 546 -34.68 -5.22 9.90
N ASP A 547 -35.04 -6.05 10.88
CA ASP A 547 -35.84 -5.64 12.03
C ASP A 547 -35.16 -6.05 13.35
N PRO A 548 -34.61 -5.09 14.12
CA PRO A 548 -33.99 -5.36 15.41
C PRO A 548 -34.94 -5.90 16.47
N ALA A 549 -36.25 -5.62 16.39
CA ALA A 549 -37.21 -6.05 17.40
C ALA A 549 -37.55 -7.54 17.28
N SER A 550 -37.71 -8.04 16.05
CA SER A 550 -37.96 -9.46 15.78
C SER A 550 -36.69 -10.27 15.51
N LEU A 551 -35.52 -9.62 15.42
CA LEU A 551 -34.26 -10.21 14.98
C LEU A 551 -34.36 -10.86 13.59
N THR A 552 -35.06 -10.19 12.68
CA THR A 552 -35.26 -10.68 11.30
C THR A 552 -34.09 -10.25 10.42
N TYR A 553 -33.47 -11.23 9.75
CA TYR A 553 -32.37 -11.02 8.82
C TYR A 553 -32.81 -11.28 7.38
N ILE A 554 -32.31 -10.45 6.47
CA ILE A 554 -32.42 -10.67 5.03
C ILE A 554 -31.08 -11.16 4.48
N THR A 555 -31.12 -12.05 3.49
CA THR A 555 -29.94 -12.50 2.76
C THR A 555 -29.88 -11.77 1.42
N ARG A 556 -28.71 -11.27 1.05
CA ARG A 556 -28.44 -10.66 -0.26
C ARG A 556 -27.07 -11.08 -0.79
N SER A 557 -26.87 -10.95 -2.09
CA SER A 557 -25.56 -11.10 -2.71
C SER A 557 -24.77 -9.81 -2.57
N GLU A 558 -23.53 -9.89 -2.07
CA GLU A 558 -22.62 -8.75 -1.96
C GLU A 558 -21.33 -9.05 -2.72
N ASN A 559 -20.90 -8.11 -3.56
CA ASN A 559 -19.55 -8.06 -4.09
C ASN A 559 -19.19 -6.61 -4.42
N SER A 560 -18.08 -6.13 -3.86
CA SER A 560 -17.58 -4.78 -4.04
C SER A 560 -16.16 -4.72 -4.61
N ILE A 561 -15.68 -5.82 -5.17
CA ILE A 561 -14.31 -5.97 -5.66
C ILE A 561 -14.32 -5.69 -7.16
N PHE A 562 -13.57 -4.66 -7.57
CA PHE A 562 -13.48 -4.25 -8.97
C PHE A 562 -12.03 -3.92 -9.34
N PHE A 563 -11.63 -4.34 -10.53
CA PHE A 563 -10.44 -3.87 -11.22
C PHE A 563 -10.68 -2.47 -11.78
N GLU A 564 -9.72 -1.58 -11.52
CA GLU A 564 -9.49 -0.31 -12.21
C GLU A 564 -8.38 -0.54 -13.26
N VAL A 565 -8.50 0.11 -14.41
CA VAL A 565 -7.52 0.04 -15.50
C VAL A 565 -6.73 1.35 -15.53
N ASP A 566 -5.41 1.27 -15.52
CA ASP A 566 -4.51 2.40 -15.72
C ASP A 566 -3.58 2.15 -16.93
N GLY A 567 -3.35 3.19 -17.73
CA GLY A 567 -2.73 3.13 -19.05
C GLY A 567 -3.69 3.42 -20.23
N PRO A 568 -3.27 3.17 -21.48
CA PRO A 568 -2.01 2.53 -21.85
C PRO A 568 -0.78 3.41 -21.59
N TYR A 569 0.37 2.78 -21.34
CA TYR A 569 1.66 3.45 -21.11
C TYR A 569 2.58 3.36 -22.33
N LEU A 570 3.56 4.28 -22.41
CA LEU A 570 4.57 4.30 -23.46
C LEU A 570 5.58 3.17 -23.30
N ALA A 571 6.11 3.02 -22.09
CA ALA A 571 7.20 2.09 -21.83
C ALA A 571 7.17 1.52 -20.42
N MET A 572 7.61 0.26 -20.28
CA MET A 572 7.87 -0.40 -19.01
C MET A 572 9.21 -1.13 -19.07
N ILE A 573 10.05 -0.90 -18.06
CA ILE A 573 11.39 -1.48 -17.95
C ILE A 573 11.45 -2.32 -16.67
N LEU A 574 11.76 -3.61 -16.82
CA LEU A 574 11.89 -4.57 -15.73
C LEU A 574 13.32 -5.17 -15.70
N PRO A 575 14.05 -5.07 -14.58
CA PRO A 575 15.40 -5.59 -14.48
C PRO A 575 15.43 -7.11 -14.26
N ALA A 576 16.48 -7.77 -14.76
CA ALA A 576 16.75 -9.18 -14.50
C ALA A 576 17.63 -9.39 -13.26
N SER A 577 17.54 -10.57 -12.63
CA SER A 577 18.47 -10.98 -11.57
C SER A 577 19.82 -11.38 -12.15
N LYS A 578 20.87 -11.32 -11.31
CA LYS A 578 22.18 -11.93 -11.62
C LYS A 578 22.18 -13.45 -11.45
N GLU A 579 21.29 -13.97 -10.62
CA GLU A 579 21.17 -15.40 -10.35
C GLU A 579 20.22 -16.05 -11.36
N GLU A 580 20.67 -17.13 -12.00
CA GLU A 580 19.87 -17.90 -12.94
C GLU A 580 18.57 -18.40 -12.29
N GLY A 581 17.45 -18.27 -13.01
CA GLY A 581 16.14 -18.69 -12.55
C GLY A 581 15.50 -17.79 -11.48
N LYS A 582 16.20 -16.76 -10.97
CA LYS A 582 15.61 -15.75 -10.08
C LYS A 582 15.23 -14.50 -10.86
N LYS A 583 14.14 -13.86 -10.46
CA LYS A 583 13.69 -12.57 -11.01
C LYS A 583 13.54 -11.55 -9.89
N LEU A 584 13.71 -10.27 -10.22
CA LEU A 584 13.69 -9.18 -9.25
C LEU A 584 12.28 -8.63 -9.11
N LYS A 585 11.60 -9.01 -8.03
CA LYS A 585 10.26 -8.52 -7.69
C LYS A 585 10.29 -7.06 -7.23
N LYS A 586 9.19 -6.33 -7.47
CA LYS A 586 8.95 -4.95 -7.03
C LYS A 586 10.00 -3.94 -7.52
N ARG A 587 10.56 -4.17 -8.70
CA ARG A 587 11.50 -3.26 -9.37
C ARG A 587 11.08 -3.02 -10.81
N TYR A 588 10.60 -1.82 -11.12
CA TYR A 588 10.20 -1.45 -12.47
C TYR A 588 10.14 0.07 -12.63
N ALA A 589 10.29 0.52 -13.88
CA ALA A 589 10.13 1.91 -14.29
C ALA A 589 9.08 1.97 -15.41
N VAL A 590 8.13 2.90 -15.30
CA VAL A 590 7.00 3.06 -16.23
C VAL A 590 6.95 4.51 -16.71
N PHE A 591 6.67 4.71 -17.99
CA PHE A 591 6.61 6.01 -18.64
C PHE A 591 5.25 6.27 -19.29
N ASN A 592 4.75 7.49 -19.13
CA ASN A 592 3.56 8.00 -19.80
C ASN A 592 3.82 8.23 -21.29
N GLU A 593 2.75 8.40 -22.08
CA GLU A 593 2.82 8.73 -23.51
C GLU A 593 3.61 10.01 -23.82
N ASP A 594 3.62 10.98 -22.90
CA ASP A 594 4.40 12.22 -23.03
C ASP A 594 5.89 12.05 -22.70
N GLY A 595 6.34 10.83 -22.39
CA GLY A 595 7.71 10.50 -22.02
C GLY A 595 8.05 10.81 -20.55
N THR A 596 7.12 11.31 -19.76
CA THR A 596 7.34 11.56 -18.33
C THR A 596 7.33 10.25 -17.55
N LEU A 597 8.12 10.19 -16.48
CA LEU A 597 8.18 9.03 -15.60
C LEU A 597 6.90 8.93 -14.78
N ALA A 598 6.07 7.93 -15.09
CA ALA A 598 4.80 7.66 -14.42
C ALA A 598 5.04 7.04 -13.04
N GLU A 599 5.86 5.98 -13.00
CA GLU A 599 6.10 5.22 -11.79
C GLU A 599 7.53 4.65 -11.75
N LEU A 600 8.12 4.64 -10.56
CA LEU A 600 9.46 4.08 -10.33
C LEU A 600 9.51 3.37 -8.98
N LYS A 601 9.72 2.04 -9.02
CA LYS A 601 9.65 1.16 -7.84
C LYS A 601 10.94 0.42 -7.59
N GLY A 602 11.29 0.27 -6.32
CA GLY A 602 12.36 -0.60 -5.82
C GLY A 602 13.80 -0.21 -6.16
N PHE A 603 14.03 0.72 -7.09
CA PHE A 603 15.36 1.18 -7.48
C PHE A 603 16.04 2.05 -6.42
N GLU A 604 17.37 1.97 -6.40
CA GLU A 604 18.28 2.62 -5.45
C GLU A 604 18.16 4.14 -5.47
N VAL A 605 17.81 4.76 -6.61
CA VAL A 605 17.52 6.20 -6.72
C VAL A 605 16.41 6.67 -5.76
N LYS A 606 15.46 5.81 -5.40
CA LYS A 606 14.40 6.11 -4.40
C LYS A 606 14.81 5.71 -2.97
N ARG A 607 15.89 4.95 -2.78
CA ARG A 607 16.29 4.41 -1.47
C ARG A 607 17.28 5.33 -0.74
N ARG A 608 17.20 5.34 0.59
CA ARG A 608 18.12 6.12 1.44
C ARG A 608 19.46 5.39 1.59
N GLY A 609 20.56 6.13 1.57
CA GLY A 609 21.89 5.62 1.91
C GLY A 609 22.60 4.81 0.81
N GLU A 610 21.93 4.54 -0.31
CA GLU A 610 22.57 3.89 -1.46
C GLU A 610 23.63 4.80 -2.10
N LEU A 611 24.63 4.17 -2.73
CA LEU A 611 25.76 4.85 -3.36
C LEU A 611 25.28 5.91 -4.37
N GLN A 612 25.69 7.16 -4.16
CA GLN A 612 25.23 8.30 -4.96
C GLN A 612 25.52 8.11 -6.46
N LEU A 613 26.66 7.51 -6.80
CA LEU A 613 27.00 7.16 -8.18
C LEU A 613 25.92 6.30 -8.85
N VAL A 614 25.40 5.27 -8.16
CA VAL A 614 24.35 4.39 -8.69
C VAL A 614 23.05 5.16 -8.91
N LYS A 615 22.73 6.11 -8.02
CA LYS A 615 21.53 6.93 -8.17
C LYS A 615 21.61 7.85 -9.38
N ILE A 616 22.76 8.46 -9.62
CA ILE A 616 22.99 9.33 -10.77
C ILE A 616 22.95 8.49 -12.05
N PHE A 617 23.64 7.34 -12.07
CA PHE A 617 23.60 6.39 -13.17
C PHE A 617 22.16 6.00 -13.52
N GLN A 618 21.38 5.55 -12.53
CA GLN A 618 19.97 5.19 -12.72
C GLN A 618 19.14 6.35 -13.28
N SER A 619 19.32 7.56 -12.74
CA SER A 619 18.61 8.74 -13.24
C SER A 619 18.94 9.02 -14.71
N SER A 620 20.20 8.84 -15.11
CA SER A 620 20.63 9.05 -16.50
C SER A 620 20.21 7.94 -17.47
N VAL A 621 20.14 6.69 -16.99
CA VAL A 621 19.87 5.53 -17.85
C VAL A 621 18.40 5.38 -18.21
N PHE A 622 17.49 5.76 -17.31
CA PHE A 622 16.06 5.57 -17.51
C PHE A 622 15.53 6.33 -18.74
N GLU A 623 15.95 7.58 -18.94
CA GLU A 623 15.58 8.36 -20.13
C GLU A 623 16.15 7.79 -21.43
N ALA A 624 17.30 7.09 -21.36
CA ALA A 624 17.93 6.49 -22.53
C ALA A 624 17.12 5.32 -23.12
N PHE A 625 16.28 4.66 -22.31
CA PHE A 625 15.38 3.60 -22.76
C PHE A 625 14.26 4.09 -23.71
N LEU A 626 13.97 5.39 -23.71
CA LEU A 626 12.98 6.00 -24.60
C LEU A 626 13.54 6.34 -25.99
N LYS A 627 14.86 6.22 -26.18
CA LYS A 627 15.55 6.52 -27.45
C LYS A 627 15.66 5.26 -28.31
N GLY A 628 15.70 5.43 -29.62
CA GLY A 628 15.75 4.32 -30.59
C GLY A 628 14.37 3.86 -31.04
N SER A 629 14.32 3.21 -32.21
CA SER A 629 13.11 2.71 -32.87
C SER A 629 13.01 1.18 -32.89
N THR A 630 14.12 0.48 -32.69
CA THR A 630 14.14 -0.99 -32.47
C THR A 630 14.75 -1.31 -31.11
N LEU A 631 14.50 -2.53 -30.61
CA LEU A 631 15.00 -2.96 -29.30
C LEU A 631 16.55 -2.92 -29.24
N GLU A 632 17.22 -3.23 -30.34
CA GLU A 632 18.67 -3.14 -30.49
C GLU A 632 19.16 -1.68 -30.37
N GLU A 633 18.47 -0.74 -31.02
CA GLU A 633 18.78 0.69 -30.92
C GLU A 633 18.55 1.24 -29.51
N VAL A 634 17.49 0.78 -28.83
CA VAL A 634 17.25 1.12 -27.42
C VAL A 634 18.43 0.66 -26.56
N TYR A 635 18.81 -0.61 -26.66
CA TYR A 635 19.94 -1.13 -25.89
C TYR A 635 21.27 -0.47 -26.26
N ALA A 636 21.48 -0.09 -27.53
CA ALA A 636 22.67 0.66 -27.95
C ALA A 636 22.70 2.07 -27.33
N SER A 637 21.56 2.75 -27.24
CA SER A 637 21.43 4.04 -26.55
C SER A 637 21.75 3.93 -25.06
N VAL A 638 21.20 2.91 -24.40
CA VAL A 638 21.45 2.60 -23.00
C VAL A 638 22.92 2.22 -22.75
N ALA A 639 23.52 1.44 -23.65
CA ALA A 639 24.92 1.04 -23.59
C ALA A 639 25.86 2.25 -23.63
N LYS A 640 25.60 3.25 -24.49
CA LYS A 640 26.39 4.50 -24.53
C LYS A 640 26.43 5.21 -23.18
N VAL A 641 25.30 5.24 -22.46
CA VAL A 641 25.26 5.83 -21.11
C VAL A 641 26.05 4.97 -20.13
N ALA A 642 25.92 3.65 -20.21
CA ALA A 642 26.69 2.74 -19.36
C ALA A 642 28.20 2.86 -19.59
N ASP A 643 28.65 2.90 -20.86
CA ASP A 643 30.04 3.05 -21.24
C ASP A 643 30.62 4.37 -20.74
N TYR A 644 29.88 5.48 -20.84
CA TYR A 644 30.29 6.76 -20.26
C TYR A 644 30.59 6.64 -18.76
N TRP A 645 29.71 6.00 -17.97
CA TRP A 645 29.93 5.83 -16.53
C TRP A 645 31.03 4.82 -16.20
N LEU A 646 31.23 3.81 -17.05
CA LEU A 646 32.36 2.89 -16.94
C LEU A 646 33.69 3.60 -17.23
N ASP A 647 33.73 4.46 -18.24
CA ASP A 647 34.91 5.25 -18.59
C ASP A 647 35.33 6.17 -17.44
N VAL A 648 34.38 6.85 -16.78
CA VAL A 648 34.64 7.67 -15.58
C VAL A 648 35.32 6.84 -14.48
N LEU A 649 34.87 5.59 -14.28
CA LEU A 649 35.43 4.68 -13.28
C LEU A 649 36.81 4.14 -13.69
N TYR A 650 36.96 3.68 -14.93
CA TYR A 650 38.22 3.10 -15.43
C TYR A 650 39.31 4.14 -15.61
N SER A 651 38.95 5.36 -16.03
CA SER A 651 39.87 6.50 -16.11
C SER A 651 40.26 7.02 -14.72
N LYS A 652 39.68 6.48 -13.63
CA LYS A 652 39.85 6.99 -12.26
C LYS A 652 39.64 8.51 -12.17
N VAL A 653 38.69 9.04 -12.97
CA VAL A 653 38.39 10.48 -13.06
C VAL A 653 39.54 11.35 -13.61
N GLU A 654 40.62 10.77 -14.16
CA GLU A 654 41.77 11.52 -14.71
C GLU A 654 41.38 12.48 -15.87
N CYS A 655 40.43 12.08 -16.73
CA CYS A 655 39.95 12.93 -17.82
C CYS A 655 39.16 14.16 -17.34
N PHE A 656 38.53 14.10 -16.17
CA PHE A 656 37.78 15.23 -15.60
C PHE A 656 38.71 16.28 -14.97
N MET A 657 39.80 15.85 -14.32
CA MET A 657 40.76 16.78 -13.69
C MET A 657 41.48 17.67 -14.72
N ARG A 658 41.71 17.20 -15.95
CA ARG A 658 42.32 18.02 -17.01
C ARG A 658 41.40 19.11 -17.56
N SER A 659 40.08 18.94 -17.47
CA SER A 659 39.10 19.92 -17.97
C SER A 659 38.89 21.09 -17.00
N THR A 660 39.08 20.87 -15.69
CA THR A 660 39.00 21.93 -14.67
C THR A 660 40.27 22.78 -14.58
N GLU A 661 41.42 22.29 -15.04
CA GLU A 661 42.63 23.12 -15.17
C GLU A 661 42.57 24.04 -16.40
N THR A 662 41.76 23.72 -17.41
CA THR A 662 41.63 24.55 -18.63
C THR A 662 40.55 25.64 -18.53
N SER A 663 39.59 25.53 -17.60
CA SER A 663 38.63 26.60 -17.32
C SER A 663 39.05 27.59 -16.22
N ALA A 664 40.19 27.36 -15.56
CA ALA A 664 40.80 28.31 -14.63
C ALA A 664 41.87 29.22 -15.30
N ILE A 665 42.05 29.11 -16.62
CA ILE A 665 43.05 29.90 -17.40
C ILE A 665 42.40 30.61 -18.63
N GLN A 666 41.08 30.78 -18.66
CA GLN A 666 40.41 31.77 -19.52
C GLN A 666 39.39 32.55 -18.70
#